data_AF-A0A286IMY4-F1
#
_entry.id   AF-A0A286IMY4-F1
#
_cell.length_a   1.000
_cell.length_b   1.000
_cell.length_c   1.000
_cell.angle_alpha   90.00
_cell.angle_beta   90.00
_cell.angle_gamma   90.00
#
_symmetry.space_group_name_H-M   'P 1'
#
loop_
_entity.id
_entity.type
_entity.pdbx_description
1 polymer ?
#
loop_
_entity_poly.entity_id
_entity_poly.type
_entity_poly.pdbx_seq_one_letter_code
_entity_poly.pdbx_strand_id
1 'polypeptide(L)'
;MLRSFPLIILVLLGSISISFAQVNLTGTSYNENFDGLNTGLPVGWTVRTGASASSLGNEEVFDPAHKTWASTSGGYRNCGSGDLTLTSSNKDTNPNRGLAIRQSGVFGDPGAAFTVQFANTLGFENFQLSFKLQSLNSTSPRVTEWQVQWASGANPTVFNTVICTPAFNSTGGNTISNTTVSCFLPASFEDISSPVWVRIVALSSTTGAGNRVTSGIDDFQLTYNVIDPLAPKVKIVSNFNSFSAIENSPSPIQDFVFSAVNLTDTAKIFAPTGYEIAFDNTFNDTLFLIPPVSGTIEDTLVKIRLAGITAGTYNGNLMSQSPGANTLNVPLTGVSNAAIVGLNSISVIKGMVAGTTVAASGRVSVARQFGGNQIFIQDNTGGISVYKYSGNLVYENGLVIGDSVLVEGELGVFNGLTQINLTNINKVNVPAIAPTPLLIDESDILLHEGELVKVNGVLIPGILEMDGQRNYTFDPVDVRIASPNNSLGYVNPLVGSFVASGTGEVIGVAGRFYDNSQLLPRLLSDIVVTGPPPPGASDETFETSESLDVVAWNLEWFGSSNYGPTNEALQKSNIKTTIKTLNADLFTFTEVSNLIEFESLVAELNSEGYTYNDTCSSRLSYEDLGEDGQRICFLYKPSVFSNVTAKHMFQSLDDSLNNMLIPTVLTSFPDDEKSRFWASGRLPFILTADVSLPSQPVTNISFVGVHARANTSTNPTEALSRYNMRKFDVEALKDSLTAYYPDSAIIMLGDFNDDLDFTVANNAGVPDNVSSYEAYINDPTSYKLVSRELSLKGKKSTTGFSDMIDHLITSNELSSQYIPTSVRVGNPEAYIAAYASTTTDHYPVMARFNLANICASAVVETVAISTGTSKVEAGYSVTASNSISGGANVTYDANNFVLLEPGFTISAADNTVFKAVIDGCGGN
;
A
#
# COMPACT_ATOMS: atom_id res chain seq x y z
N MET A 1 60.30 24.03 -6.45
CA MET A 1 59.97 23.03 -7.49
C MET A 1 58.50 22.69 -7.34
N LEU A 2 57.75 22.83 -8.43
CA LEU A 2 56.30 22.67 -8.56
C LEU A 2 55.78 21.32 -8.03
N ARG A 3 54.53 21.28 -7.53
CA ARG A 3 53.44 20.42 -8.05
C ARG A 3 52.12 20.55 -7.25
N SER A 4 51.17 21.24 -7.89
CA SER A 4 49.77 20.85 -8.18
C SER A 4 48.89 20.17 -7.12
N PHE A 5 47.88 20.91 -6.65
CA PHE A 5 46.59 20.37 -6.19
C PHE A 5 45.58 20.40 -7.36
N PRO A 6 44.83 19.31 -7.65
CA PRO A 6 43.67 19.38 -8.53
C PRO A 6 42.45 19.82 -7.71
N LEU A 7 41.87 20.95 -8.10
CA LEU A 7 40.54 21.39 -7.67
C LEU A 7 39.51 20.53 -8.42
N ILE A 8 38.90 19.56 -7.74
CA ILE A 8 37.73 18.84 -8.27
C ILE A 8 36.52 19.77 -8.08
N ILE A 9 36.10 20.39 -9.19
CA ILE A 9 34.81 21.08 -9.31
C ILE A 9 33.75 19.98 -9.44
N LEU A 10 32.98 19.76 -8.38
CA LEU A 10 31.76 18.97 -8.42
C LEU A 10 30.70 19.82 -9.13
N VAL A 11 30.44 19.55 -10.41
CA VAL A 11 29.29 20.11 -11.13
C VAL A 11 28.04 19.41 -10.62
N LEU A 12 27.32 20.04 -9.69
CA LEU A 12 25.93 19.71 -9.44
C LEU A 12 25.16 20.03 -10.73
N LEU A 13 24.79 19.01 -11.50
CA LEU A 13 23.71 19.08 -12.48
C LEU A 13 22.38 19.09 -11.70
N GLY A 14 22.10 20.20 -11.03
CA GLY A 14 20.73 20.54 -10.67
C GLY A 14 19.99 20.83 -11.96
N SER A 15 18.92 20.08 -12.23
CA SER A 15 17.91 20.46 -13.22
C SER A 15 17.30 21.79 -12.76
N ILE A 16 17.85 22.89 -13.25
CA ILE A 16 17.27 24.21 -13.10
C ILE A 16 15.96 24.19 -13.89
N SER A 17 14.84 23.98 -13.19
CA SER A 17 13.53 24.36 -13.70
C SER A 17 13.52 25.88 -13.81
N ILE A 18 13.87 26.40 -14.98
CA ILE A 18 13.71 27.81 -15.32
C ILE A 18 12.20 28.05 -15.31
N SER A 19 11.67 28.72 -14.30
CA SER A 19 10.26 29.13 -14.34
C SER A 19 10.10 30.18 -15.43
N PHE A 20 9.39 29.83 -16.50
CA PHE A 20 9.10 30.76 -17.59
C PHE A 20 8.08 31.81 -17.12
N ALA A 21 8.15 33.00 -17.72
CA ALA A 21 7.13 34.03 -17.49
C ALA A 21 5.82 33.59 -18.16
N GLN A 22 4.81 33.27 -17.35
CA GLN A 22 3.48 32.85 -17.78
C GLN A 22 2.57 34.06 -18.02
N VAL A 23 1.52 33.88 -18.84
CA VAL A 23 0.45 34.88 -18.96
C VAL A 23 -0.47 34.78 -17.74
N ASN A 24 -0.61 35.88 -16.99
CA ASN A 24 -1.64 36.01 -15.96
C ASN A 24 -2.89 36.62 -16.59
N LEU A 25 -4.00 35.89 -16.56
CA LEU A 25 -5.29 36.37 -17.09
C LEU A 25 -5.88 37.45 -16.18
N THR A 26 -6.36 38.54 -16.77
CA THR A 26 -7.01 39.65 -16.06
C THR A 26 -8.08 40.28 -16.96
N GLY A 27 -9.13 40.84 -16.37
CA GLY A 27 -10.23 41.44 -17.13
C GLY A 27 -11.10 40.39 -17.82
N THR A 28 -11.41 40.60 -19.11
CA THR A 28 -12.33 39.75 -19.90
C THR A 28 -11.71 39.22 -21.19
N SER A 29 -10.44 39.53 -21.45
CA SER A 29 -9.76 39.05 -22.65
C SER A 29 -8.24 39.16 -22.55
N TYR A 30 -7.53 38.24 -23.20
CA TYR A 30 -6.12 38.34 -23.53
C TYR A 30 -5.97 38.45 -25.06
N ASN A 31 -5.18 39.41 -25.53
CA ASN A 31 -4.95 39.65 -26.95
C ASN A 31 -3.44 39.69 -27.23
N GLU A 32 -3.03 39.03 -28.30
CA GLU A 32 -1.67 39.05 -28.82
C GLU A 32 -1.72 39.16 -30.35
N ASN A 33 -1.27 40.30 -30.88
CA ASN A 33 -1.30 40.61 -32.30
C ASN A 33 0.05 40.44 -32.99
N PHE A 34 1.08 39.95 -32.27
CA PHE A 34 2.40 39.61 -32.78
C PHE A 34 3.17 40.71 -33.55
N ASP A 35 2.69 41.95 -33.59
CA ASP A 35 3.36 43.07 -34.25
C ASP A 35 4.75 43.39 -33.67
N GLY A 36 4.96 43.07 -32.39
CA GLY A 36 6.19 43.32 -31.62
C GLY A 36 7.28 42.25 -31.71
N LEU A 37 7.19 41.30 -32.65
CA LEU A 37 8.13 40.16 -32.74
C LEU A 37 9.61 40.53 -32.99
N ASN A 38 9.92 41.79 -33.33
CA ASN A 38 11.30 42.24 -33.52
C ASN A 38 12.13 42.25 -32.21
N THR A 39 11.48 42.17 -31.05
CA THR A 39 12.15 42.07 -29.74
C THR A 39 12.13 40.67 -29.12
N GLY A 40 11.55 39.68 -29.80
CA GLY A 40 11.40 38.31 -29.31
C GLY A 40 9.94 37.86 -29.23
N LEU A 41 9.71 36.68 -28.66
CA LEU A 41 8.35 36.17 -28.43
C LEU A 41 7.68 36.93 -27.27
N PRO A 42 6.35 37.12 -27.32
CA PRO A 42 5.60 37.68 -26.19
C PRO A 42 5.66 36.79 -24.94
N VAL A 43 5.34 37.37 -23.78
CA VAL A 43 5.31 36.63 -22.49
C VAL A 43 4.37 35.42 -22.59
N GLY A 44 4.83 34.28 -22.09
CA GLY A 44 4.11 33.00 -22.10
C GLY A 44 4.10 32.26 -23.44
N TRP A 45 4.58 32.87 -24.53
CA TRP A 45 4.65 32.21 -25.84
C TRP A 45 5.97 31.48 -26.05
N THR A 46 5.86 30.26 -26.57
CA THR A 46 6.99 29.43 -27.02
C THR A 46 6.67 28.83 -28.37
N VAL A 47 7.73 28.48 -29.11
CA VAL A 47 7.64 27.79 -30.39
C VAL A 47 8.37 26.46 -30.28
N ARG A 48 7.78 25.38 -30.80
CA ARG A 48 8.24 24.02 -30.49
C ARG A 48 8.30 23.09 -31.70
N THR A 49 9.21 22.12 -31.70
CA THR A 49 9.20 20.99 -32.65
C THR A 49 9.08 19.65 -31.92
N GLY A 50 8.76 18.57 -32.64
CA GLY A 50 8.62 17.24 -32.02
C GLY A 50 7.45 17.12 -31.03
N ALA A 51 6.47 18.03 -31.09
CA ALA A 51 5.24 17.89 -30.32
C ALA A 51 4.50 16.61 -30.74
N SER A 52 3.98 15.87 -29.76
CA SER A 52 3.23 14.62 -29.96
C SER A 52 1.90 14.68 -29.22
N ALA A 53 1.06 13.65 -29.35
CA ALA A 53 -0.18 13.53 -28.58
C ALA A 53 0.04 13.54 -27.05
N SER A 54 1.26 13.26 -26.58
CA SER A 54 1.61 13.16 -25.16
C SER A 54 2.78 14.05 -24.71
N SER A 55 3.25 14.97 -25.56
CA SER A 55 4.38 15.85 -25.24
C SER A 55 4.21 17.24 -25.84
N LEU A 56 4.58 18.29 -25.08
CA LEU A 56 4.68 19.67 -25.57
C LEU A 56 5.65 19.83 -26.74
N GLY A 57 6.60 18.91 -26.90
CA GLY A 57 7.70 19.03 -27.85
C GLY A 57 8.88 19.83 -27.29
N ASN A 58 9.96 19.84 -28.06
CA ASN A 58 11.19 20.57 -27.76
C ASN A 58 11.02 22.04 -28.11
N GLU A 59 11.40 22.92 -27.19
CA GLU A 59 11.39 24.36 -27.43
C GLU A 59 12.49 24.76 -28.41
N GLU A 60 12.15 25.66 -29.33
CA GLU A 60 13.03 26.14 -30.38
C GLU A 60 13.36 27.62 -30.21
N VAL A 61 14.50 28.02 -30.76
CA VAL A 61 14.89 29.43 -30.82
C VAL A 61 14.07 30.15 -31.90
N PHE A 62 13.41 31.23 -31.50
CA PHE A 62 12.71 32.13 -32.42
C PHE A 62 13.68 33.14 -33.06
N ASP A 63 13.59 33.33 -34.37
CA ASP A 63 14.34 34.37 -35.10
C ASP A 63 13.50 35.67 -35.21
N PRO A 64 13.83 36.73 -34.46
CA PRO A 64 13.08 37.99 -34.47
C PRO A 64 13.32 38.83 -35.73
N ALA A 65 14.34 38.50 -36.54
CA ALA A 65 14.63 39.25 -37.76
C ALA A 65 13.55 39.01 -38.83
N HIS A 66 13.22 40.06 -39.58
CA HIS A 66 12.22 39.97 -40.65
C HIS A 66 12.63 38.92 -41.68
N LYS A 67 11.73 37.98 -41.97
CA LYS A 67 11.91 36.98 -43.04
C LYS A 67 10.86 37.14 -44.13
N THR A 68 11.28 36.78 -45.34
CA THR A 68 10.40 36.72 -46.50
C THR A 68 9.57 35.43 -46.49
N TRP A 69 8.36 35.52 -47.02
CA TRP A 69 7.41 34.43 -47.16
C TRP A 69 7.96 33.28 -48.03
N ALA A 70 8.77 33.62 -49.04
CA ALA A 70 9.35 32.68 -49.99
C ALA A 70 10.56 31.90 -49.45
N SER A 71 11.11 32.28 -48.29
CA SER A 71 12.28 31.64 -47.69
C SER A 71 12.09 30.13 -47.49
N THR A 72 13.08 29.34 -47.90
CA THR A 72 13.04 27.86 -47.88
C THR A 72 13.71 27.23 -46.68
N SER A 73 14.53 27.96 -45.91
CA SER A 73 15.18 27.44 -44.70
C SER A 73 14.16 27.06 -43.65
N GLY A 74 14.34 25.94 -42.94
CA GLY A 74 13.49 25.55 -41.81
C GLY A 74 13.66 26.49 -40.62
N GLY A 75 12.60 26.78 -39.86
CA GLY A 75 12.68 27.59 -38.64
C GLY A 75 11.45 28.44 -38.36
N TYR A 76 11.23 28.77 -37.09
CA TYR A 76 10.29 29.80 -36.65
C TYR A 76 10.82 31.20 -36.98
N ARG A 77 9.92 32.13 -37.31
CA ARG A 77 10.30 33.42 -37.89
C ARG A 77 9.25 34.50 -37.72
N ASN A 78 9.74 35.73 -37.69
CA ASN A 78 8.95 36.94 -37.85
C ASN A 78 8.63 37.21 -39.34
N CYS A 79 7.39 36.99 -39.78
CA CYS A 79 6.94 37.25 -41.16
C CYS A 79 5.94 38.42 -41.20
N GLY A 80 5.82 39.09 -42.37
CA GLY A 80 4.71 40.02 -42.57
C GLY A 80 3.38 39.28 -42.49
N SER A 81 2.39 39.87 -41.85
CA SER A 81 1.05 39.28 -41.70
C SER A 81 0.23 39.33 -42.99
N GLY A 82 -0.67 38.36 -43.13
CA GLY A 82 -1.69 38.25 -44.18
C GLY A 82 -2.89 39.19 -44.08
N ASP A 83 -2.98 40.08 -43.08
CA ASP A 83 -4.18 40.91 -42.83
C ASP A 83 -4.40 42.07 -43.80
N LEU A 84 -3.35 42.57 -44.46
CA LEU A 84 -3.49 43.62 -45.45
C LEU A 84 -3.74 43.04 -46.85
N THR A 85 -4.29 43.85 -47.76
CA THR A 85 -4.37 43.48 -49.18
C THR A 85 -2.97 43.21 -49.72
N LEU A 86 -2.70 41.92 -49.98
CA LEU A 86 -1.37 41.43 -50.32
C LEU A 86 -1.00 41.79 -51.75
N THR A 87 0.03 42.60 -51.91
CA THR A 87 0.71 42.84 -53.18
C THR A 87 2.09 42.19 -53.15
N SER A 88 2.70 42.03 -54.32
CA SER A 88 4.07 41.55 -54.42
C SER A 88 5.09 42.45 -53.71
N SER A 89 4.75 43.72 -53.42
CA SER A 89 5.65 44.71 -52.82
C SER A 89 5.53 44.86 -51.29
N ASN A 90 4.40 44.46 -50.67
CA ASN A 90 4.15 44.69 -49.24
C ASN A 90 4.18 43.42 -48.37
N LYS A 91 4.04 42.22 -48.96
CA LYS A 91 3.90 40.97 -48.19
C LYS A 91 5.08 40.64 -47.24
N ASP A 92 6.30 41.02 -47.63
CA ASP A 92 7.50 40.74 -46.83
C ASP A 92 7.91 41.92 -45.92
N THR A 93 7.45 43.12 -46.24
CA THR A 93 7.82 44.40 -45.59
C THR A 93 6.71 44.99 -44.72
N ASN A 94 5.58 44.27 -44.58
CA ASN A 94 4.43 44.67 -43.78
C ASN A 94 4.86 44.94 -42.32
N PRO A 95 4.50 46.11 -41.73
CA PRO A 95 4.71 46.37 -40.31
C PRO A 95 3.81 45.54 -39.42
N ASN A 96 2.63 45.10 -39.89
CA ASN A 96 1.85 44.08 -39.18
C ASN A 96 2.55 42.72 -39.36
N ARG A 97 2.83 42.04 -38.25
CA ARG A 97 3.69 40.84 -38.20
C ARG A 97 2.94 39.62 -37.69
N GLY A 98 3.14 38.49 -38.35
CA GLY A 98 2.67 37.18 -37.89
C GLY A 98 3.81 36.29 -37.39
N LEU A 99 3.53 35.53 -36.33
CA LEU A 99 4.42 34.48 -35.83
C LEU A 99 4.34 33.27 -36.76
N ALA A 100 5.42 32.96 -37.48
CA ALA A 100 5.39 31.96 -38.54
C ALA A 100 6.43 30.85 -38.38
N ILE A 101 6.21 29.76 -39.11
CA ILE A 101 7.15 28.65 -39.28
C ILE A 101 7.28 28.29 -40.75
N ARG A 102 8.50 27.98 -41.17
CA ARG A 102 8.74 27.15 -42.36
C ARG A 102 9.17 25.77 -41.88
N GLN A 103 8.34 24.78 -42.14
CA GLN A 103 8.70 23.39 -41.89
C GLN A 103 9.68 22.89 -42.96
N SER A 104 10.51 21.90 -42.62
CA SER A 104 11.42 21.20 -43.54
C SER A 104 11.40 19.70 -43.26
N GLY A 105 12.07 18.88 -44.08
CA GLY A 105 12.17 17.44 -43.82
C GLY A 105 12.89 17.07 -42.51
N VAL A 106 13.55 18.04 -41.86
CA VAL A 106 14.28 17.86 -40.60
C VAL A 106 13.86 18.86 -39.52
N PHE A 107 12.82 19.67 -39.77
CA PHE A 107 12.42 20.73 -38.83
C PHE A 107 10.89 20.89 -38.82
N GLY A 108 10.27 20.54 -37.70
CA GLY A 108 8.85 20.76 -37.43
C GLY A 108 7.86 19.98 -38.29
N ASP A 109 8.30 19.02 -39.12
CA ASP A 109 7.41 18.15 -39.90
C ASP A 109 7.68 16.66 -39.59
N PRO A 110 6.84 16.01 -38.76
CA PRO A 110 5.71 16.56 -38.00
C PRO A 110 6.14 17.27 -36.70
N GLY A 111 5.16 17.82 -35.98
CA GLY A 111 5.32 18.25 -34.58
C GLY A 111 5.65 19.72 -34.37
N ALA A 112 5.46 20.58 -35.37
CA ALA A 112 5.49 22.03 -35.18
C ALA A 112 4.33 22.50 -34.31
N ALA A 113 4.61 23.36 -33.32
CA ALA A 113 3.59 23.97 -32.46
C ALA A 113 3.92 25.42 -32.10
N PHE A 114 2.90 26.28 -32.13
CA PHE A 114 2.88 27.57 -31.44
C PHE A 114 2.14 27.37 -30.12
N THR A 115 2.76 27.72 -29.00
CA THR A 115 2.25 27.35 -27.68
C THR A 115 2.25 28.56 -26.74
N VAL A 116 1.14 28.79 -26.06
CA VAL A 116 1.03 29.78 -24.98
C VAL A 116 0.75 29.10 -23.65
N GLN A 117 1.41 29.56 -22.59
CA GLN A 117 1.18 29.13 -21.21
C GLN A 117 0.49 30.23 -20.40
N PHE A 118 -0.65 29.89 -19.82
CA PHE A 118 -1.33 30.71 -18.83
C PHE A 118 -1.03 30.17 -17.43
N ALA A 119 -0.93 31.07 -16.45
CA ALA A 119 -0.62 30.71 -15.07
C ALA A 119 -1.70 29.83 -14.43
N ASN A 120 -2.96 30.14 -14.73
CA ASN A 120 -4.17 29.41 -14.34
C ASN A 120 -5.38 30.01 -15.08
N THR A 121 -6.54 29.36 -14.99
CA THR A 121 -7.85 29.88 -15.45
C THR A 121 -8.82 30.06 -14.28
N LEU A 122 -8.29 30.10 -13.06
CA LEU A 122 -9.06 30.23 -11.82
C LEU A 122 -9.87 31.53 -11.83
N GLY A 123 -11.16 31.43 -11.56
CA GLY A 123 -12.08 32.58 -11.54
C GLY A 123 -12.54 33.04 -12.91
N PHE A 124 -12.39 32.23 -13.97
CA PHE A 124 -12.84 32.56 -15.32
C PHE A 124 -13.60 31.41 -16.00
N GLU A 125 -14.61 31.74 -16.81
CA GLU A 125 -15.46 30.81 -17.58
C GLU A 125 -15.75 31.34 -18.99
N ASN A 126 -16.43 30.54 -19.81
CA ASN A 126 -16.89 30.87 -21.16
C ASN A 126 -15.75 31.26 -22.11
N PHE A 127 -14.66 30.49 -22.10
CA PHE A 127 -13.48 30.80 -22.89
C PHE A 127 -13.72 30.61 -24.40
N GLN A 128 -13.49 31.68 -25.17
CA GLN A 128 -13.52 31.64 -26.63
C GLN A 128 -12.19 32.10 -27.20
N LEU A 129 -11.60 31.27 -28.03
CA LEU A 129 -10.34 31.53 -28.72
C LEU A 129 -10.63 31.92 -30.17
N SER A 130 -9.97 32.96 -30.66
CA SER A 130 -9.92 33.32 -32.06
C SER A 130 -8.48 33.65 -32.47
N PHE A 131 -8.06 33.27 -33.67
CA PHE A 131 -6.79 33.70 -34.25
C PHE A 131 -6.84 33.59 -35.78
N LYS A 132 -5.90 34.19 -36.48
CA LYS A 132 -5.68 34.02 -37.91
C LYS A 132 -4.70 32.89 -38.17
N LEU A 133 -5.09 31.88 -38.96
CA LEU A 133 -4.15 30.94 -39.55
C LEU A 133 -3.83 31.35 -40.99
N GLN A 134 -2.55 31.57 -41.25
CA GLN A 134 -2.08 32.20 -42.48
C GLN A 134 -1.24 31.23 -43.32
N SER A 135 -1.63 31.04 -44.58
CA SER A 135 -0.80 30.38 -45.58
C SER A 135 -0.07 31.45 -46.38
N LEU A 136 1.23 31.59 -46.14
CA LEU A 136 2.00 32.74 -46.61
C LEU A 136 2.81 32.46 -47.88
N ASN A 137 2.80 31.24 -48.42
CA ASN A 137 3.56 30.94 -49.64
C ASN A 137 2.71 30.25 -50.73
N SER A 138 2.34 31.01 -51.76
CA SER A 138 1.55 30.54 -52.92
C SER A 138 2.26 29.49 -53.77
N THR A 139 3.58 29.33 -53.61
CA THR A 139 4.38 28.40 -54.41
C THR A 139 4.66 27.09 -53.66
N SER A 140 4.00 26.85 -52.52
CA SER A 140 4.19 25.64 -51.71
C SER A 140 3.04 24.67 -51.94
N PRO A 141 3.25 23.59 -52.71
CA PRO A 141 2.22 22.62 -53.06
C PRO A 141 1.92 21.61 -51.94
N ARG A 142 2.82 21.41 -50.97
CA ARG A 142 2.54 20.57 -49.80
C ARG A 142 1.51 21.23 -48.90
N VAL A 143 0.70 20.42 -48.23
CA VAL A 143 -0.32 20.85 -47.28
C VAL A 143 0.09 20.45 -45.87
N THR A 144 -0.12 21.36 -44.93
CA THR A 144 0.05 21.13 -43.48
C THR A 144 -1.30 21.29 -42.81
N GLU A 145 -1.69 20.33 -41.99
CA GLU A 145 -2.91 20.38 -41.20
C GLU A 145 -2.59 20.82 -39.77
N TRP A 146 -3.38 21.77 -39.27
CA TRP A 146 -3.24 22.33 -37.93
C TRP A 146 -4.46 21.98 -37.09
N GLN A 147 -4.22 21.75 -35.80
CA GLN A 147 -5.26 21.60 -34.80
C GLN A 147 -4.93 22.45 -33.58
N VAL A 148 -5.96 22.80 -32.81
CA VAL A 148 -5.80 23.43 -31.51
C VAL A 148 -5.96 22.37 -30.44
N GLN A 149 -5.06 22.36 -29.46
CA GLN A 149 -5.15 21.50 -28.29
C GLN A 149 -4.89 22.31 -27.02
N TRP A 150 -5.40 21.81 -25.90
CA TRP A 150 -5.08 22.34 -24.57
C TRP A 150 -4.68 21.24 -23.60
N ALA A 151 -3.98 21.61 -22.53
CA ALA A 151 -3.65 20.72 -21.42
C ALA A 151 -3.45 21.49 -20.11
N SER A 152 -3.55 20.81 -18.97
CA SER A 152 -3.31 21.37 -17.63
C SER A 152 -2.11 20.73 -16.94
N GLY A 153 -1.49 21.47 -16.01
CA GLY A 153 -0.33 21.06 -15.23
C GLY A 153 0.99 21.63 -15.75
N ALA A 154 2.03 21.57 -14.92
CA ALA A 154 3.36 22.11 -15.26
C ALA A 154 4.04 21.33 -16.41
N ASN A 155 3.84 20.01 -16.47
CA ASN A 155 4.40 19.11 -17.47
C ASN A 155 3.30 18.18 -18.02
N PRO A 156 2.39 18.68 -18.88
CA PRO A 156 1.24 17.90 -19.32
C PRO A 156 1.62 16.72 -20.23
N THR A 157 1.01 15.57 -19.99
CA THR A 157 1.15 14.35 -20.81
C THR A 157 -0.14 13.96 -21.56
N VAL A 158 -1.24 14.67 -21.29
CA VAL A 158 -2.55 14.46 -21.92
C VAL A 158 -3.01 15.78 -22.56
N PHE A 159 -3.27 15.76 -23.85
CA PHE A 159 -3.71 16.93 -24.62
C PHE A 159 -5.10 16.70 -25.20
N ASN A 160 -6.01 17.64 -24.97
CA ASN A 160 -7.38 17.61 -25.43
C ASN A 160 -7.51 18.46 -26.70
N THR A 161 -8.00 17.87 -27.80
CA THR A 161 -8.26 18.61 -29.04
C THR A 161 -9.49 19.50 -28.89
N VAL A 162 -9.35 20.75 -29.33
CA VAL A 162 -10.38 21.78 -29.30
C VAL A 162 -11.11 21.81 -30.63
N ILE A 163 -12.44 21.86 -30.58
CA ILE A 163 -13.27 22.00 -31.78
C ILE A 163 -13.21 23.46 -32.23
N CYS A 164 -12.76 23.67 -33.47
CA CYS A 164 -12.63 24.99 -34.07
C CYS A 164 -13.43 25.07 -35.36
N THR A 165 -13.87 26.27 -35.70
CA THR A 165 -14.52 26.61 -36.96
C THR A 165 -13.63 27.57 -37.74
N PRO A 166 -13.29 27.27 -39.01
CA PRO A 166 -13.66 26.06 -39.74
C PRO A 166 -12.97 24.79 -39.20
N ALA A 167 -13.60 23.63 -39.38
CA ALA A 167 -13.13 22.33 -38.86
C ALA A 167 -11.91 21.74 -39.59
N PHE A 168 -11.42 22.43 -40.63
CA PHE A 168 -10.34 22.00 -41.51
C PHE A 168 -9.37 23.15 -41.77
N ASN A 169 -8.43 23.38 -40.84
CA ASN A 169 -7.50 24.50 -40.92
C ASN A 169 -6.15 24.03 -41.44
N SER A 170 -5.96 24.14 -42.75
CA SER A 170 -4.73 23.76 -43.43
C SER A 170 -4.06 24.95 -44.12
N THR A 171 -2.75 24.84 -44.28
CA THR A 171 -1.90 25.82 -44.97
C THR A 171 -1.16 25.12 -46.10
N GLY A 172 -0.92 25.79 -47.22
CA GLY A 172 -0.19 25.26 -48.38
C GLY A 172 -1.10 24.98 -49.57
N GLY A 173 -0.80 23.95 -50.36
CA GLY A 173 -1.61 23.59 -51.53
C GLY A 173 -1.63 24.68 -52.62
N ASN A 174 -0.54 25.41 -52.79
CA ASN A 174 -0.40 26.55 -53.71
C ASN A 174 -1.38 27.70 -53.45
N THR A 175 -1.86 27.82 -52.21
CA THR A 175 -2.87 28.82 -51.83
C THR A 175 -2.27 29.83 -50.86
N ILE A 176 -2.64 31.10 -51.02
CA ILE A 176 -2.47 32.11 -49.97
C ILE A 176 -3.80 32.23 -49.25
N SER A 177 -3.77 32.16 -47.92
CA SER A 177 -4.96 32.28 -47.10
C SER A 177 -4.65 33.05 -45.82
N ASN A 178 -5.67 33.70 -45.29
CA ASN A 178 -5.65 34.37 -43.99
C ASN A 178 -7.00 34.10 -43.30
N THR A 179 -7.10 32.91 -42.71
CA THR A 179 -8.37 32.36 -42.23
C THR A 179 -8.53 32.66 -40.75
N THR A 180 -9.63 33.31 -40.35
CA THR A 180 -10.00 33.38 -38.93
C THR A 180 -10.48 32.01 -38.48
N VAL A 181 -9.83 31.49 -37.44
CA VAL A 181 -10.16 30.26 -36.74
C VAL A 181 -10.76 30.65 -35.40
N SER A 182 -11.98 30.21 -35.12
CA SER A 182 -12.65 30.43 -33.83
C SER A 182 -12.91 29.10 -33.15
N CYS A 183 -12.56 28.99 -31.88
CA CYS A 183 -12.64 27.76 -31.10
C CYS A 183 -13.37 28.01 -29.78
N PHE A 184 -14.19 27.05 -29.37
CA PHE A 184 -14.78 27.04 -28.03
C PHE A 184 -13.95 26.14 -27.13
N LEU A 185 -13.37 26.71 -26.07
CA LEU A 185 -12.70 25.91 -25.06
C LEU A 185 -13.77 25.29 -24.14
N PRO A 186 -13.61 24.02 -23.75
CA PRO A 186 -14.63 23.32 -22.98
C PRO A 186 -14.67 23.82 -21.53
N ALA A 187 -15.77 23.53 -20.82
CA ALA A 187 -15.90 23.80 -19.39
C ALA A 187 -14.76 23.19 -18.54
N SER A 188 -14.13 22.11 -19.02
CA SER A 188 -12.97 21.50 -18.36
C SER A 188 -11.68 22.34 -18.45
N PHE A 189 -11.65 23.42 -19.25
CA PHE A 189 -10.56 24.41 -19.29
C PHE A 189 -10.79 25.57 -18.29
N GLU A 190 -11.96 25.63 -17.66
CA GLU A 190 -12.41 26.75 -16.82
C GLU A 190 -12.04 26.52 -15.35
N ASP A 191 -11.83 27.62 -14.61
CA ASP A 191 -11.62 27.61 -13.16
C ASP A 191 -10.47 26.70 -12.64
N ILE A 192 -9.43 26.46 -13.44
CA ILE A 192 -8.30 25.59 -13.07
C ILE A 192 -7.26 26.41 -12.29
N SER A 193 -6.85 25.96 -11.10
CA SER A 193 -5.85 26.61 -10.23
C SER A 193 -4.37 26.35 -10.57
N SER A 194 -4.11 25.54 -11.60
CA SER A 194 -2.76 25.17 -12.06
C SER A 194 -2.46 25.68 -13.48
N PRO A 195 -1.19 25.69 -13.92
CA PRO A 195 -0.84 26.16 -15.26
C PRO A 195 -1.61 25.44 -16.36
N VAL A 196 -2.07 26.19 -17.36
CA VAL A 196 -2.75 25.63 -18.54
C VAL A 196 -2.04 26.07 -19.82
N TRP A 197 -2.07 25.19 -20.80
CA TRP A 197 -1.39 25.34 -22.07
C TRP A 197 -2.40 25.33 -23.20
N VAL A 198 -2.25 26.22 -24.17
CA VAL A 198 -2.96 26.16 -25.46
C VAL A 198 -1.90 26.09 -26.56
N ARG A 199 -2.06 25.16 -27.49
CA ARG A 199 -1.16 25.01 -28.64
C ARG A 199 -1.90 24.89 -29.97
N ILE A 200 -1.36 25.56 -30.98
CA ILE A 200 -1.74 25.40 -32.39
C ILE A 200 -0.65 24.52 -33.01
N VAL A 201 -0.99 23.26 -33.33
CA VAL A 201 -0.02 22.19 -33.56
C VAL A 201 -0.31 21.40 -34.84
N ALA A 202 0.75 21.00 -35.54
CA ALA A 202 0.73 20.09 -36.69
C ALA A 202 1.28 18.71 -36.30
N LEU A 203 0.43 17.81 -35.80
CA LEU A 203 0.84 16.46 -35.35
C LEU A 203 1.08 15.46 -36.50
N SER A 204 0.49 15.73 -37.67
CA SER A 204 0.63 14.89 -38.86
C SER A 204 1.72 15.41 -39.78
N SER A 205 2.39 14.50 -40.49
CA SER A 205 3.36 14.89 -41.51
C SER A 205 2.68 15.64 -42.66
N THR A 206 3.37 16.62 -43.24
CA THR A 206 2.86 17.36 -44.40
C THR A 206 2.59 16.42 -45.58
N THR A 207 1.46 16.64 -46.26
CA THR A 207 1.00 15.82 -47.38
C THR A 207 1.35 16.45 -48.72
N GLY A 208 1.53 15.62 -49.76
CA GLY A 208 1.94 16.05 -51.10
C GLY A 208 3.46 16.06 -51.34
N ALA A 209 3.87 16.48 -52.54
CA ALA A 209 5.27 16.56 -52.97
C ALA A 209 5.70 18.03 -53.14
N GLY A 210 7.01 18.30 -53.13
CA GLY A 210 7.57 19.65 -53.28
C GLY A 210 7.94 20.33 -51.96
N ASN A 211 8.05 21.65 -51.98
CA ASN A 211 8.40 22.45 -50.80
C ASN A 211 7.21 22.63 -49.85
N ARG A 212 7.53 22.74 -48.56
CA ARG A 212 6.58 23.02 -47.49
C ARG A 212 6.21 24.49 -47.46
N VAL A 213 5.06 24.80 -46.87
CA VAL A 213 4.54 26.16 -46.78
C VAL A 213 5.17 26.93 -45.61
N THR A 214 5.15 28.26 -45.71
CA THR A 214 5.35 29.13 -44.54
C THR A 214 3.98 29.35 -43.92
N SER A 215 3.75 28.79 -42.73
CA SER A 215 2.48 28.90 -42.00
C SER A 215 2.64 29.93 -40.89
N GLY A 216 1.69 30.86 -40.76
CA GLY A 216 1.70 31.91 -39.74
C GLY A 216 0.46 31.86 -38.86
N ILE A 217 0.60 32.38 -37.64
CA ILE A 217 -0.53 32.78 -36.81
C ILE A 217 -0.48 34.28 -36.55
N ASP A 218 -1.65 34.87 -36.40
CA ASP A 218 -1.80 36.28 -36.05
C ASP A 218 -3.10 36.58 -35.28
N ASP A 219 -3.24 37.77 -34.70
CA ASP A 219 -4.44 38.25 -34.01
C ASP A 219 -5.03 37.22 -33.01
N PHE A 220 -4.19 36.66 -32.15
CA PHE A 220 -4.64 35.72 -31.12
C PHE A 220 -5.46 36.47 -30.07
N GLN A 221 -6.70 36.05 -29.89
CA GLN A 221 -7.62 36.59 -28.90
C GLN A 221 -8.23 35.44 -28.11
N LEU A 222 -8.12 35.53 -26.78
CA LEU A 222 -8.81 34.66 -25.85
C LEU A 222 -9.76 35.52 -25.01
N THR A 223 -11.06 35.36 -25.16
CA THR A 223 -12.08 36.05 -24.35
C THR A 223 -12.65 35.13 -23.29
N TYR A 224 -13.07 35.68 -22.16
CA TYR A 224 -13.61 34.95 -21.02
C TYR A 224 -14.42 35.89 -20.12
N ASN A 225 -15.31 35.31 -19.31
CA ASN A 225 -16.07 36.01 -18.28
C ASN A 225 -15.42 35.78 -16.92
N VAL A 226 -15.46 36.79 -16.06
CA VAL A 226 -15.07 36.66 -14.66
C VAL A 226 -16.17 35.90 -13.91
N ILE A 227 -15.79 34.82 -13.23
CA ILE A 227 -16.67 34.09 -12.32
C ILE A 227 -16.75 34.87 -11.01
N ASP A 228 -17.97 35.06 -10.49
CA ASP A 228 -18.15 35.49 -9.11
C ASP A 228 -17.74 34.33 -8.16
N PRO A 229 -16.68 34.46 -7.35
CA PRO A 229 -16.23 33.41 -6.46
C PRO A 229 -17.26 33.05 -5.37
N LEU A 230 -18.29 33.89 -5.16
CA LEU A 230 -19.40 33.66 -4.25
C LEU A 230 -20.66 33.13 -4.95
N ALA A 231 -20.65 32.96 -6.28
CA ALA A 231 -21.79 32.37 -6.97
C ALA A 231 -22.01 30.91 -6.54
N PRO A 232 -23.27 30.47 -6.40
CA PRO A 232 -23.61 29.06 -6.19
C PRO A 232 -23.02 28.19 -7.31
N LYS A 233 -22.30 27.14 -6.94
CA LYS A 233 -21.73 26.17 -7.89
C LYS A 233 -22.17 24.76 -7.53
N VAL A 234 -22.47 23.95 -8.54
CA VAL A 234 -22.74 22.52 -8.40
C VAL A 234 -21.79 21.75 -9.30
N LYS A 235 -21.42 20.53 -8.90
CA LYS A 235 -20.49 19.66 -9.60
C LYS A 235 -21.03 18.23 -9.59
N ILE A 236 -20.95 17.55 -10.73
CA ILE A 236 -21.17 16.11 -10.86
C ILE A 236 -19.90 15.48 -11.41
N VAL A 237 -19.36 14.48 -10.70
CA VAL A 237 -18.27 13.63 -11.16
C VAL A 237 -18.82 12.24 -11.40
N SER A 238 -18.78 11.79 -12.65
CA SER A 238 -19.37 10.51 -13.07
C SER A 238 -18.54 9.86 -14.17
N ASN A 239 -18.58 8.53 -14.26
CA ASN A 239 -18.02 7.75 -15.37
C ASN A 239 -18.99 6.66 -15.83
N PHE A 240 -20.16 7.07 -16.33
CA PHE A 240 -21.24 6.14 -16.66
C PHE A 240 -20.94 5.30 -17.91
N ASN A 241 -21.14 3.99 -17.78
CA ASN A 241 -21.29 3.07 -18.89
C ASN A 241 -22.75 3.07 -19.39
N SER A 242 -22.97 2.54 -20.60
CA SER A 242 -24.34 2.30 -21.08
C SER A 242 -25.08 1.32 -20.15
N PHE A 243 -26.32 1.66 -19.79
CA PHE A 243 -27.17 0.87 -18.90
C PHE A 243 -27.88 -0.24 -19.69
N SER A 244 -27.92 -1.45 -19.14
CA SER A 244 -28.63 -2.58 -19.75
C SER A 244 -29.54 -3.22 -18.72
N ALA A 245 -30.84 -3.24 -19.04
CA ALA A 245 -31.90 -3.84 -18.24
C ALA A 245 -32.58 -4.98 -19.02
N ILE A 246 -33.39 -5.76 -18.31
CA ILE A 246 -34.39 -6.66 -18.89
C ILE A 246 -35.75 -6.10 -18.47
N GLU A 247 -36.76 -6.24 -19.31
CA GLU A 247 -38.12 -5.83 -18.99
C GLU A 247 -38.59 -6.40 -17.64
N ASN A 248 -39.13 -5.52 -16.79
CA ASN A 248 -39.47 -5.74 -15.37
C ASN A 248 -38.27 -5.98 -14.44
N SER A 249 -37.06 -5.60 -14.84
CA SER A 249 -35.83 -5.83 -14.08
C SER A 249 -34.84 -4.67 -14.23
N PRO A 250 -34.61 -3.86 -13.18
CA PRO A 250 -33.70 -2.73 -13.25
C PRO A 250 -32.27 -3.13 -13.63
N SER A 251 -31.53 -2.28 -14.33
CA SER A 251 -30.11 -2.52 -14.62
C SER A 251 -29.27 -2.55 -13.34
N PRO A 252 -28.01 -3.04 -13.42
CA PRO A 252 -27.02 -2.75 -12.39
C PRO A 252 -26.93 -1.26 -12.07
N ILE A 253 -26.65 -0.95 -10.81
CA ILE A 253 -26.46 0.41 -10.30
C ILE A 253 -25.09 0.94 -10.77
N GLN A 254 -25.03 2.23 -11.07
CA GLN A 254 -23.80 2.98 -11.26
C GLN A 254 -23.79 4.18 -10.32
N ASP A 255 -22.60 4.60 -9.89
CA ASP A 255 -22.44 5.70 -8.93
C ASP A 255 -21.93 6.98 -9.59
N PHE A 256 -22.26 8.12 -9.00
CA PHE A 256 -21.65 9.40 -9.27
C PHE A 256 -21.54 10.23 -7.99
N VAL A 257 -20.64 11.21 -7.98
CA VAL A 257 -20.47 12.13 -6.85
C VAL A 257 -21.08 13.47 -7.20
N PHE A 258 -21.90 14.01 -6.30
CA PHE A 258 -22.43 15.36 -6.36
C PHE A 258 -21.82 16.22 -5.25
N SER A 259 -21.34 17.41 -5.59
CA SER A 259 -20.95 18.43 -4.61
C SER A 259 -21.39 19.82 -5.02
N ALA A 260 -21.45 20.73 -4.06
CA ALA A 260 -21.85 22.10 -4.30
C ALA A 260 -21.23 23.07 -3.28
N VAL A 261 -21.04 24.33 -3.68
CA VAL A 261 -20.55 25.39 -2.80
C VAL A 261 -21.36 26.66 -3.01
N ASN A 262 -21.43 27.51 -1.99
CA ASN A 262 -22.13 28.80 -1.99
C ASN A 262 -23.62 28.69 -2.37
N LEU A 263 -24.26 27.55 -2.17
CA LEU A 263 -25.69 27.39 -2.43
C LEU A 263 -26.51 28.29 -1.51
N THR A 264 -27.52 28.92 -2.10
CA THR A 264 -28.46 29.79 -1.38
C THR A 264 -29.77 29.09 -1.02
N ASP A 265 -30.01 27.90 -1.59
CA ASP A 265 -31.17 27.04 -1.33
C ASP A 265 -30.84 25.59 -1.74
N THR A 266 -31.77 24.68 -1.48
CA THR A 266 -31.76 23.25 -1.78
C THR A 266 -31.38 22.98 -3.24
N ALA A 267 -30.41 22.09 -3.46
CA ALA A 267 -30.11 21.53 -4.78
C ALA A 267 -31.01 20.33 -5.08
N LYS A 268 -31.39 20.16 -6.34
CA LYS A 268 -32.21 19.05 -6.84
C LYS A 268 -31.45 18.31 -7.92
N ILE A 269 -31.58 16.99 -7.94
CA ILE A 269 -31.08 16.14 -9.02
C ILE A 269 -32.28 15.41 -9.61
N PHE A 270 -32.38 15.38 -10.95
CA PHE A 270 -33.47 14.75 -11.69
C PHE A 270 -32.92 13.65 -12.59
N ALA A 271 -33.43 12.43 -12.41
CA ALA A 271 -33.20 11.33 -13.34
C ALA A 271 -34.09 11.48 -14.59
N PRO A 272 -33.59 11.14 -15.79
CA PRO A 272 -34.41 11.13 -17.00
C PRO A 272 -35.41 9.95 -16.98
N THR A 273 -36.43 10.00 -17.84
CA THR A 273 -37.45 8.95 -17.94
C THR A 273 -36.84 7.54 -18.07
N GLY A 274 -37.32 6.62 -17.24
CA GLY A 274 -36.86 5.23 -17.19
C GLY A 274 -35.65 5.03 -16.28
N TYR A 275 -35.01 6.10 -15.80
CA TYR A 275 -33.95 6.06 -14.80
C TYR A 275 -34.47 6.47 -13.42
N GLU A 276 -33.76 6.01 -12.40
CA GLU A 276 -34.05 6.32 -11.02
C GLU A 276 -32.75 6.47 -10.23
N ILE A 277 -32.75 7.33 -9.22
CA ILE A 277 -31.60 7.77 -8.42
C ILE A 277 -31.87 7.61 -6.92
N ALA A 278 -30.82 7.37 -6.12
CA ALA A 278 -30.93 7.19 -4.67
C ALA A 278 -29.65 7.65 -3.95
N PHE A 279 -29.77 8.07 -2.68
CA PHE A 279 -28.63 8.12 -1.76
C PHE A 279 -28.36 6.76 -1.12
N ASP A 280 -29.40 5.96 -0.96
CA ASP A 280 -29.44 4.65 -0.33
C ASP A 280 -29.98 3.61 -1.32
N ASN A 281 -30.80 2.65 -0.89
CA ASN A 281 -31.46 1.70 -1.77
C ASN A 281 -32.91 2.09 -2.11
N THR A 282 -33.33 3.31 -1.76
CA THR A 282 -34.66 3.87 -2.05
C THR A 282 -34.60 4.76 -3.29
N PHE A 283 -34.94 4.17 -4.45
CA PHE A 283 -34.85 4.85 -5.74
C PHE A 283 -36.05 5.76 -6.03
N ASN A 284 -35.74 6.96 -6.53
CA ASN A 284 -36.69 8.02 -6.85
C ASN A 284 -36.33 8.66 -8.21
N ASP A 285 -37.25 9.41 -8.81
CA ASP A 285 -36.95 10.20 -10.01
C ASP A 285 -36.20 11.52 -9.69
N THR A 286 -36.28 11.95 -8.43
CA THR A 286 -35.76 13.24 -7.96
C THR A 286 -35.15 13.09 -6.57
N LEU A 287 -33.98 13.71 -6.35
CA LEU A 287 -33.37 13.86 -5.03
C LEU A 287 -33.25 15.33 -4.64
N PHE A 288 -33.39 15.60 -3.35
CA PHE A 288 -33.27 16.93 -2.75
C PHE A 288 -32.08 16.94 -1.79
N LEU A 289 -31.14 17.86 -2.00
CA LEU A 289 -29.95 18.04 -1.18
C LEU A 289 -30.00 19.41 -0.52
N ILE A 290 -30.21 19.41 0.79
CA ILE A 290 -30.24 20.63 1.60
C ILE A 290 -28.81 20.92 2.04
N PRO A 291 -28.20 22.04 1.62
CA PRO A 291 -26.85 22.39 2.08
C PRO A 291 -26.88 22.70 3.59
N PRO A 292 -25.94 22.18 4.42
CA PRO A 292 -25.72 22.69 5.77
C PRO A 292 -25.38 24.20 5.77
N VAL A 293 -25.45 24.82 6.96
CA VAL A 293 -25.48 26.27 7.29
C VAL A 293 -24.45 27.17 6.54
N SER A 294 -23.46 26.61 5.85
CA SER A 294 -22.47 27.30 4.99
C SER A 294 -22.80 27.35 3.48
N GLY A 295 -23.92 26.78 3.02
CA GLY A 295 -24.22 26.68 1.58
C GLY A 295 -23.37 25.64 0.83
N THR A 296 -22.67 24.77 1.56
CA THR A 296 -21.79 23.74 0.99
C THR A 296 -22.44 22.37 1.07
N ILE A 297 -22.42 21.62 -0.03
CA ILE A 297 -22.63 20.18 -0.06
C ILE A 297 -21.28 19.55 -0.37
N GLU A 298 -20.70 18.89 0.64
CA GLU A 298 -19.50 18.08 0.46
C GLU A 298 -19.76 16.93 -0.53
N ASP A 299 -18.68 16.33 -1.04
CA ASP A 299 -18.77 15.22 -2.00
C ASP A 299 -19.73 14.12 -1.50
N THR A 300 -20.89 14.05 -2.13
CA THR A 300 -22.01 13.17 -1.78
C THR A 300 -22.16 12.10 -2.85
N LEU A 301 -22.05 10.83 -2.46
CA LEU A 301 -22.24 9.70 -3.36
C LEU A 301 -23.74 9.51 -3.68
N VAL A 302 -24.07 9.35 -4.96
CA VAL A 302 -25.43 9.13 -5.46
C VAL A 302 -25.44 7.97 -6.43
N LYS A 303 -26.42 7.07 -6.26
CA LYS A 303 -26.65 5.88 -7.07
C LYS A 303 -27.62 6.19 -8.21
N ILE A 304 -27.44 5.58 -9.38
CA ILE A 304 -28.37 5.64 -10.51
C ILE A 304 -28.52 4.29 -11.19
N ARG A 305 -29.72 3.96 -11.68
CA ARG A 305 -29.96 2.78 -12.53
C ARG A 305 -31.09 3.02 -13.54
N LEU A 306 -31.16 2.18 -14.56
CA LEU A 306 -32.30 2.09 -15.48
C LEU A 306 -33.35 1.15 -14.87
N ALA A 307 -34.58 1.60 -14.65
CA ALA A 307 -35.64 0.84 -13.97
C ALA A 307 -36.11 -0.41 -14.74
N GLY A 308 -35.83 -0.51 -16.04
CA GLY A 308 -36.14 -1.70 -16.84
C GLY A 308 -37.64 -1.93 -17.06
N ILE A 309 -38.48 -0.88 -17.03
CA ILE A 309 -39.95 -1.00 -17.00
C ILE A 309 -40.50 -1.74 -18.23
N THR A 310 -40.22 -1.25 -19.44
CA THR A 310 -40.62 -1.89 -20.70
C THR A 310 -39.44 -2.04 -21.64
N ALA A 311 -39.49 -3.03 -22.53
CA ALA A 311 -38.45 -3.21 -23.55
C ALA A 311 -38.32 -1.98 -24.46
N GLY A 312 -37.10 -1.50 -24.69
CA GLY A 312 -36.84 -0.31 -25.51
C GLY A 312 -35.52 0.39 -25.19
N THR A 313 -35.24 1.49 -25.90
CA THR A 313 -34.06 2.34 -25.70
C THR A 313 -34.42 3.55 -24.84
N TYR A 314 -33.57 3.86 -23.87
CA TYR A 314 -33.74 4.96 -22.92
C TYR A 314 -32.49 5.83 -22.94
N ASN A 315 -32.59 7.00 -23.56
CA ASN A 315 -31.52 8.01 -23.59
C ASN A 315 -32.07 9.30 -23.00
N GLY A 316 -31.27 9.99 -22.19
CA GLY A 316 -31.67 11.24 -21.56
C GLY A 316 -30.53 11.85 -20.75
N ASN A 317 -30.78 12.96 -20.07
CA ASN A 317 -29.79 13.61 -19.22
C ASN A 317 -30.19 13.53 -17.75
N LEU A 318 -29.25 13.13 -16.91
CA LEU A 318 -29.28 13.46 -15.48
C LEU A 318 -29.08 14.96 -15.35
N MET A 319 -29.96 15.63 -14.61
CA MET A 319 -29.93 17.10 -14.47
C MET A 319 -29.77 17.53 -13.02
N SER A 320 -29.07 18.64 -12.78
CA SER A 320 -29.06 19.31 -11.47
C SER A 320 -29.70 20.70 -11.53
N GLN A 321 -30.34 21.14 -10.46
CA GLN A 321 -30.90 22.48 -10.34
C GLN A 321 -30.72 23.02 -8.92
N SER A 322 -30.16 24.22 -8.78
CA SER A 322 -30.18 25.00 -7.55
C SER A 322 -30.25 26.49 -7.90
N PRO A 323 -30.94 27.34 -7.12
CA PRO A 323 -31.01 28.78 -7.40
C PRO A 323 -29.63 29.42 -7.51
N GLY A 324 -29.38 30.10 -8.63
CA GLY A 324 -28.12 30.80 -8.91
C GLY A 324 -26.96 29.91 -9.37
N ALA A 325 -27.12 28.58 -9.40
CA ALA A 325 -26.14 27.65 -9.94
C ALA A 325 -26.48 27.24 -11.39
N ASN A 326 -25.47 26.96 -12.20
CA ASN A 326 -25.66 26.42 -13.54
C ASN A 326 -26.27 25.01 -13.48
N THR A 327 -27.25 24.73 -14.35
CA THR A 327 -27.81 23.39 -14.54
C THR A 327 -26.77 22.48 -15.19
N LEU A 328 -26.36 21.40 -14.51
CA LEU A 328 -25.55 20.37 -15.13
C LEU A 328 -26.44 19.39 -15.90
N ASN A 329 -25.94 18.91 -17.03
CA ASN A 329 -26.58 17.91 -17.87
C ASN A 329 -25.58 16.79 -18.15
N VAL A 330 -25.81 15.60 -17.60
CA VAL A 330 -24.94 14.43 -17.81
C VAL A 330 -25.70 13.40 -18.65
N PRO A 331 -25.23 13.09 -19.87
CA PRO A 331 -25.94 12.17 -20.76
C PRO A 331 -25.87 10.74 -20.26
N LEU A 332 -27.00 10.04 -20.36
CA LEU A 332 -27.16 8.62 -20.06
C LEU A 332 -27.67 7.90 -21.31
N THR A 333 -27.16 6.69 -21.52
CA THR A 333 -27.62 5.79 -22.58
C THR A 333 -27.98 4.44 -22.02
N GLY A 334 -29.08 3.85 -22.47
CA GLY A 334 -29.49 2.54 -21.98
C GLY A 334 -30.50 1.79 -22.84
N VAL A 335 -30.57 0.48 -22.63
CA VAL A 335 -31.50 -0.43 -23.32
C VAL A 335 -32.13 -1.37 -22.29
N SER A 336 -33.45 -1.51 -22.34
CA SER A 336 -34.18 -2.59 -21.69
C SER A 336 -34.54 -3.65 -22.74
N ASN A 337 -34.08 -4.88 -22.56
CA ASN A 337 -34.35 -5.98 -23.48
C ASN A 337 -35.67 -6.69 -23.12
N ALA A 338 -36.38 -7.24 -24.11
CA ALA A 338 -37.62 -7.98 -23.86
C ALA A 338 -37.39 -9.19 -22.93
N ALA A 339 -38.35 -9.44 -22.03
CA ALA A 339 -38.33 -10.62 -21.17
C ALA A 339 -38.45 -11.92 -22.00
N ILE A 340 -37.73 -12.97 -21.61
CA ILE A 340 -37.82 -14.30 -22.25
C ILE A 340 -39.11 -14.98 -21.75
N VAL A 341 -40.05 -15.25 -22.66
CA VAL A 341 -41.35 -15.86 -22.35
C VAL A 341 -41.18 -17.27 -21.76
N GLY A 342 -41.76 -17.49 -20.57
CA GLY A 342 -41.77 -18.80 -19.89
C GLY A 342 -40.74 -18.98 -18.77
N LEU A 343 -39.90 -17.98 -18.49
CA LEU A 343 -38.97 -17.99 -17.35
C LEU A 343 -39.51 -17.15 -16.20
N ASN A 344 -39.41 -17.69 -14.98
CA ASN A 344 -39.64 -16.91 -13.78
C ASN A 344 -38.32 -16.26 -13.38
N SER A 345 -38.39 -15.03 -12.87
CA SER A 345 -37.24 -14.39 -12.23
C SER A 345 -36.78 -15.20 -11.02
N ILE A 346 -35.50 -15.15 -10.68
CA ILE A 346 -34.94 -15.93 -9.57
C ILE A 346 -35.63 -15.63 -8.23
N SER A 347 -36.00 -14.38 -7.95
CA SER A 347 -36.78 -14.01 -6.75
C SER A 347 -38.11 -14.75 -6.67
N VAL A 348 -38.88 -14.78 -7.77
CA VAL A 348 -40.16 -15.52 -7.87
C VAL A 348 -39.93 -17.02 -7.66
N ILE A 349 -38.86 -17.58 -8.22
CA ILE A 349 -38.50 -19.00 -8.06
C ILE A 349 -38.24 -19.33 -6.59
N LYS A 350 -37.50 -18.49 -5.86
CA LYS A 350 -37.21 -18.70 -4.43
C LYS A 350 -38.47 -18.69 -3.55
N GLY A 351 -39.56 -18.06 -4.00
CA GLY A 351 -40.86 -18.09 -3.33
C GLY A 351 -41.72 -19.32 -3.63
N MET A 352 -41.29 -20.21 -4.52
CA MET A 352 -42.04 -21.41 -4.88
C MET A 352 -41.83 -22.56 -3.88
N VAL A 353 -42.75 -23.53 -3.89
CA VAL A 353 -42.67 -24.72 -3.04
C VAL A 353 -41.55 -25.63 -3.53
N ALA A 354 -40.71 -26.13 -2.63
CA ALA A 354 -39.70 -27.15 -2.95
C ALA A 354 -40.36 -28.38 -3.61
N GLY A 355 -39.71 -28.95 -4.63
CA GLY A 355 -40.27 -29.98 -5.51
C GLY A 355 -40.85 -29.45 -6.82
N THR A 356 -41.00 -28.12 -6.96
CA THR A 356 -41.48 -27.52 -8.21
C THR A 356 -40.38 -27.54 -9.28
N THR A 357 -40.69 -28.01 -10.48
CA THR A 357 -39.81 -27.85 -11.65
C THR A 357 -39.81 -26.41 -12.11
N VAL A 358 -38.64 -25.79 -12.17
CA VAL A 358 -38.44 -24.38 -12.51
C VAL A 358 -37.42 -24.24 -13.63
N ALA A 359 -37.57 -23.16 -14.39
CA ALA A 359 -36.59 -22.72 -15.39
C ALA A 359 -36.17 -21.29 -15.07
N ALA A 360 -34.87 -21.04 -15.00
CA ALA A 360 -34.27 -19.75 -14.68
C ALA A 360 -33.20 -19.39 -15.71
N SER A 361 -33.00 -18.10 -15.94
CA SER A 361 -31.80 -17.61 -16.63
C SER A 361 -31.05 -16.64 -15.74
N GLY A 362 -29.72 -16.68 -15.79
CA GLY A 362 -28.88 -15.81 -15.00
C GLY A 362 -27.44 -15.79 -15.51
N ARG A 363 -26.67 -14.85 -14.98
CA ARG A 363 -25.22 -14.76 -15.12
C ARG A 363 -24.54 -15.58 -14.02
N VAL A 364 -23.54 -16.37 -14.39
CA VAL A 364 -22.76 -17.18 -13.44
C VAL A 364 -21.94 -16.25 -12.52
N SER A 365 -22.26 -16.20 -11.22
CA SER A 365 -21.52 -15.44 -10.21
C SER A 365 -20.41 -16.27 -9.55
N VAL A 366 -20.57 -17.60 -9.54
CA VAL A 366 -19.58 -18.58 -9.10
C VAL A 366 -19.52 -19.71 -10.10
N ALA A 367 -18.31 -20.03 -10.58
CA ALA A 367 -18.05 -21.20 -11.40
C ALA A 367 -17.27 -22.23 -10.58
N ARG A 368 -16.02 -22.52 -10.95
CA ARG A 368 -15.17 -23.53 -10.30
C ARG A 368 -14.76 -23.22 -8.85
N GLN A 369 -14.98 -21.99 -8.37
CA GLN A 369 -14.47 -21.52 -7.07
C GLN A 369 -14.96 -22.35 -5.89
N PHE A 370 -16.17 -22.91 -5.97
CA PHE A 370 -16.74 -23.79 -4.93
C PHE A 370 -16.82 -25.25 -5.38
N GLY A 371 -15.91 -25.68 -6.26
CA GLY A 371 -15.89 -27.02 -6.83
C GLY A 371 -16.55 -27.12 -8.20
N GLY A 372 -16.71 -28.35 -8.68
CA GLY A 372 -17.21 -28.61 -10.03
C GLY A 372 -18.73 -28.81 -10.14
N ASN A 373 -19.42 -29.07 -9.04
CA ASN A 373 -20.81 -29.55 -9.04
C ASN A 373 -21.82 -28.48 -8.64
N GLN A 374 -21.35 -27.34 -8.16
CA GLN A 374 -22.16 -26.22 -7.72
C GLN A 374 -21.71 -24.97 -8.47
N ILE A 375 -22.68 -24.22 -8.98
CA ILE A 375 -22.50 -22.85 -9.44
C ILE A 375 -23.52 -21.96 -8.74
N PHE A 376 -23.30 -20.65 -8.78
CA PHE A 376 -24.32 -19.67 -8.46
C PHE A 376 -24.63 -18.86 -9.69
N ILE A 377 -25.92 -18.62 -9.92
CA ILE A 377 -26.40 -17.75 -11.00
C ILE A 377 -27.20 -16.60 -10.41
N GLN A 378 -27.15 -15.46 -11.06
CA GLN A 378 -27.90 -14.27 -10.66
C GLN A 378 -28.56 -13.61 -11.87
N ASP A 379 -29.78 -13.13 -11.67
CA ASP A 379 -30.44 -12.15 -12.51
C ASP A 379 -30.59 -10.85 -11.69
N ASN A 380 -31.30 -9.87 -12.24
CA ASN A 380 -31.43 -8.57 -11.57
C ASN A 380 -32.46 -8.60 -10.41
N THR A 381 -33.08 -9.75 -10.14
CA THR A 381 -34.05 -9.96 -9.06
C THR A 381 -33.49 -10.76 -7.88
N GLY A 382 -32.40 -11.51 -8.09
CA GLY A 382 -31.75 -12.26 -7.03
C GLY A 382 -30.79 -13.33 -7.55
N GLY A 383 -30.28 -14.13 -6.62
CA GLY A 383 -29.34 -15.20 -6.88
C GLY A 383 -29.83 -16.55 -6.38
N ILE A 384 -29.35 -17.63 -7.00
CA ILE A 384 -29.70 -18.99 -6.60
C ILE A 384 -28.54 -19.95 -6.86
N SER A 385 -28.37 -20.88 -5.93
CA SER A 385 -27.47 -22.03 -6.09
C SER A 385 -28.02 -22.97 -7.14
N VAL A 386 -27.16 -23.49 -8.01
CA VAL A 386 -27.50 -24.54 -8.98
C VAL A 386 -26.55 -25.70 -8.74
N TYR A 387 -27.11 -26.86 -8.39
CA TYR A 387 -26.34 -28.03 -7.98
C TYR A 387 -26.63 -29.24 -8.86
N LYS A 388 -25.58 -29.99 -9.20
CA LYS A 388 -25.67 -31.24 -9.95
C LYS A 388 -25.21 -32.41 -9.07
N TYR A 389 -26.07 -33.42 -8.90
CA TYR A 389 -25.80 -34.57 -8.02
C TYR A 389 -24.70 -35.53 -8.54
N SER A 390 -24.50 -35.61 -9.86
CA SER A 390 -23.51 -36.50 -10.48
C SER A 390 -22.83 -35.84 -11.67
N GLY A 391 -21.56 -36.17 -11.91
CA GLY A 391 -20.73 -35.52 -12.95
C GLY A 391 -20.08 -34.24 -12.46
N ASN A 392 -19.75 -33.33 -13.38
CA ASN A 392 -19.11 -32.06 -13.12
C ASN A 392 -19.73 -30.93 -13.96
N LEU A 393 -20.64 -30.16 -13.34
CA LEU A 393 -21.40 -29.09 -13.97
C LEU A 393 -20.51 -28.06 -14.69
N VAL A 394 -19.45 -27.59 -14.03
CA VAL A 394 -18.62 -26.51 -14.55
C VAL A 394 -17.81 -26.97 -15.76
N TYR A 395 -17.08 -28.09 -15.66
CA TYR A 395 -16.19 -28.53 -16.73
C TYR A 395 -16.95 -29.13 -17.92
N GLU A 396 -18.03 -29.87 -17.69
CA GLU A 396 -18.84 -30.45 -18.78
C GLU A 396 -19.44 -29.37 -19.69
N ASN A 397 -19.66 -28.17 -19.16
CA ASN A 397 -20.30 -27.06 -19.87
C ASN A 397 -19.36 -25.89 -20.14
N GLY A 398 -18.07 -25.99 -19.77
CA GLY A 398 -17.06 -24.95 -19.96
C GLY A 398 -17.47 -23.59 -19.35
N LEU A 399 -18.07 -23.62 -18.15
CA LEU A 399 -18.62 -22.43 -17.51
C LEU A 399 -17.52 -21.58 -16.86
N VAL A 400 -17.58 -20.27 -17.08
CA VAL A 400 -16.77 -19.26 -16.44
C VAL A 400 -17.65 -18.19 -15.79
N ILE A 401 -17.11 -17.44 -14.83
CA ILE A 401 -17.82 -16.31 -14.22
C ILE A 401 -18.26 -15.35 -15.33
N GLY A 402 -19.52 -14.93 -15.25
CA GLY A 402 -20.18 -14.02 -16.17
C GLY A 402 -20.87 -14.68 -17.36
N ASP A 403 -20.72 -15.98 -17.56
CA ASP A 403 -21.49 -16.69 -18.59
C ASP A 403 -22.99 -16.54 -18.36
N SER A 404 -23.74 -16.39 -19.44
CA SER A 404 -25.20 -16.46 -19.41
C SER A 404 -25.65 -17.90 -19.52
N VAL A 405 -26.50 -18.37 -18.62
CA VAL A 405 -27.05 -19.73 -18.67
C VAL A 405 -28.56 -19.72 -18.55
N LEU A 406 -29.18 -20.72 -19.15
CA LEU A 406 -30.55 -21.14 -18.94
C LEU A 406 -30.49 -22.48 -18.21
N VAL A 407 -31.08 -22.58 -17.03
CA VAL A 407 -31.10 -23.78 -16.21
C VAL A 407 -32.53 -24.26 -16.01
N GLU A 408 -32.71 -25.57 -16.01
CA GLU A 408 -33.97 -26.23 -15.68
C GLU A 408 -33.70 -27.30 -14.63
N GLY A 409 -34.57 -27.39 -13.62
CA GLY A 409 -34.42 -28.36 -12.55
C GLY A 409 -35.51 -28.28 -11.50
N GLU A 410 -35.42 -29.13 -10.50
CA GLU A 410 -36.34 -29.15 -9.36
C GLU A 410 -35.82 -28.22 -8.27
N LEU A 411 -36.69 -27.36 -7.73
CA LEU A 411 -36.34 -26.51 -6.58
C LEU A 411 -36.17 -27.38 -5.34
N GLY A 412 -35.04 -27.25 -4.64
CA GLY A 412 -34.73 -27.99 -3.42
C GLY A 412 -34.07 -27.11 -2.37
N VAL A 413 -33.80 -27.71 -1.21
CA VAL A 413 -33.13 -27.06 -0.09
C VAL A 413 -32.01 -27.98 0.41
N PHE A 414 -30.81 -27.43 0.59
CA PHE A 414 -29.66 -28.15 1.14
C PHE A 414 -29.01 -27.32 2.24
N ASN A 415 -28.94 -27.87 3.46
CA ASN A 415 -28.45 -27.16 4.65
C ASN A 415 -29.10 -25.77 4.83
N GLY A 416 -30.40 -25.66 4.53
CA GLY A 416 -31.14 -24.40 4.60
C GLY A 416 -31.04 -23.50 3.36
N LEU A 417 -30.05 -23.70 2.47
CA LEU A 417 -29.90 -22.93 1.25
C LEU A 417 -30.86 -23.42 0.15
N THR A 418 -31.60 -22.49 -0.46
CA THR A 418 -32.44 -22.76 -1.63
C THR A 418 -31.57 -22.99 -2.86
N GLN A 419 -31.85 -24.06 -3.60
CA GLN A 419 -31.09 -24.42 -4.80
C GLN A 419 -31.97 -25.02 -5.90
N ILE A 420 -31.51 -24.94 -7.14
CA ILE A 420 -32.06 -25.72 -8.26
C ILE A 420 -31.24 -26.99 -8.40
N ASN A 421 -31.88 -28.13 -8.20
CA ASN A 421 -31.35 -29.45 -8.51
C ASN A 421 -31.39 -29.65 -10.03
N LEU A 422 -30.23 -29.46 -10.66
CA LEU A 422 -30.13 -29.29 -12.09
C LEU A 422 -30.52 -30.56 -12.87
N THR A 423 -31.41 -30.39 -13.85
CA THR A 423 -31.74 -31.40 -14.86
C THR A 423 -31.12 -31.05 -16.21
N ASN A 424 -31.17 -29.78 -16.60
CA ASN A 424 -30.67 -29.31 -17.90
C ASN A 424 -30.04 -27.93 -17.78
N ILE A 425 -28.97 -27.69 -18.55
CA ILE A 425 -28.32 -26.38 -18.64
C ILE A 425 -27.95 -26.08 -20.09
N ASN A 426 -28.23 -24.85 -20.52
CA ASN A 426 -27.81 -24.33 -21.82
C ASN A 426 -27.04 -23.02 -21.61
N LYS A 427 -25.78 -22.99 -22.05
CA LYS A 427 -25.01 -21.74 -22.12
C LYS A 427 -25.53 -20.90 -23.28
N VAL A 428 -25.95 -19.67 -22.99
CA VAL A 428 -26.46 -18.73 -23.99
C VAL A 428 -25.26 -18.04 -24.64
N ASN A 429 -25.23 -17.99 -25.98
CA ASN A 429 -24.10 -17.44 -26.74
C ASN A 429 -24.11 -15.90 -26.76
N VAL A 430 -23.83 -15.30 -25.60
CA VAL A 430 -23.64 -13.86 -25.39
C VAL A 430 -22.33 -13.64 -24.65
N PRO A 431 -21.72 -12.44 -24.76
CA PRO A 431 -20.49 -12.13 -24.02
C PRO A 431 -20.66 -12.37 -22.52
N ALA A 432 -19.64 -12.94 -21.89
CA ALA A 432 -19.60 -13.13 -20.45
C ALA A 432 -19.45 -11.78 -19.74
N ILE A 433 -20.33 -11.51 -18.77
CA ILE A 433 -20.33 -10.29 -17.95
C ILE A 433 -20.46 -10.71 -16.50
N ALA A 434 -19.39 -10.54 -15.73
CA ALA A 434 -19.38 -10.88 -14.32
C ALA A 434 -20.41 -10.04 -13.55
N PRO A 435 -21.25 -10.65 -12.68
CA PRO A 435 -22.11 -9.89 -11.77
C PRO A 435 -21.29 -8.95 -10.88
N THR A 436 -21.76 -7.71 -10.74
CA THR A 436 -21.17 -6.74 -9.80
C THR A 436 -21.68 -7.06 -8.39
N PRO A 437 -20.81 -7.11 -7.35
CA PRO A 437 -21.24 -7.35 -5.98
C PRO A 437 -22.24 -6.28 -5.50
N LEU A 438 -23.35 -6.69 -4.89
CA LEU A 438 -24.31 -5.78 -4.26
C LEU A 438 -23.82 -5.38 -2.87
N LEU A 439 -23.66 -4.08 -2.60
CA LEU A 439 -23.37 -3.58 -1.24
C LEU A 439 -24.60 -3.75 -0.35
N ILE A 440 -24.45 -4.47 0.76
CA ILE A 440 -25.51 -4.75 1.74
C ILE A 440 -25.01 -4.49 3.18
N ASP A 441 -25.96 -4.39 4.11
CA ASP A 441 -25.72 -4.47 5.56
C ASP A 441 -25.57 -5.94 5.98
N GLU A 442 -24.81 -6.23 7.05
CA GLU A 442 -24.61 -7.60 7.53
C GLU A 442 -25.91 -8.30 7.91
N SER A 443 -26.90 -7.54 8.40
CA SER A 443 -28.19 -8.09 8.82
C SER A 443 -29.04 -8.58 7.65
N ASP A 444 -28.73 -8.13 6.42
CA ASP A 444 -29.47 -8.45 5.21
C ASP A 444 -28.91 -9.67 4.44
N ILE A 445 -27.85 -10.32 4.93
CA ILE A 445 -27.22 -11.47 4.24
C ILE A 445 -28.25 -12.56 3.91
N LEU A 446 -29.19 -12.84 4.81
CA LEU A 446 -30.23 -13.85 4.58
C LEU A 446 -31.32 -13.41 3.59
N LEU A 447 -31.54 -12.11 3.41
CA LEU A 447 -32.47 -11.58 2.40
C LEU A 447 -31.90 -11.73 0.98
N HIS A 448 -30.57 -11.68 0.87
CA HIS A 448 -29.82 -11.76 -0.38
C HIS A 448 -29.26 -13.16 -0.70
N GLU A 449 -29.81 -14.22 -0.11
CA GLU A 449 -29.31 -15.59 -0.28
C GLU A 449 -29.10 -15.96 -1.76
N GLY A 450 -27.90 -16.43 -2.10
CA GLY A 450 -27.47 -16.81 -3.46
C GLY A 450 -26.91 -15.67 -4.30
N GLU A 451 -26.99 -14.43 -3.82
CA GLU A 451 -26.43 -13.26 -4.51
C GLU A 451 -24.96 -13.03 -4.16
N LEU A 452 -24.19 -12.51 -5.11
CA LEU A 452 -22.87 -11.95 -4.87
C LEU A 452 -23.04 -10.58 -4.21
N VAL A 453 -22.57 -10.48 -2.97
CA VAL A 453 -22.73 -9.29 -2.13
C VAL A 453 -21.37 -8.81 -1.63
N LYS A 454 -21.34 -7.57 -1.15
CA LYS A 454 -20.20 -6.91 -0.53
C LYS A 454 -20.67 -6.33 0.80
N VAL A 455 -19.90 -6.57 1.86
CA VAL A 455 -20.09 -5.96 3.18
C VAL A 455 -18.85 -5.15 3.50
N ASN A 456 -19.03 -3.88 3.87
CA ASN A 456 -17.96 -2.97 4.26
C ASN A 456 -17.80 -2.93 5.79
N GLY A 457 -16.68 -2.40 6.27
CA GLY A 457 -16.46 -2.21 7.71
C GLY A 457 -16.27 -3.53 8.45
N VAL A 458 -15.91 -4.60 7.73
CA VAL A 458 -15.72 -5.92 8.29
C VAL A 458 -14.36 -5.97 8.98
N LEU A 459 -14.36 -6.37 10.24
CA LEU A 459 -13.15 -6.63 11.01
C LEU A 459 -12.61 -8.00 10.63
N ILE A 460 -11.54 -7.99 9.85
CA ILE A 460 -10.86 -9.19 9.37
C ILE A 460 -9.82 -9.58 10.43
N PRO A 461 -9.97 -10.72 11.12
CA PRO A 461 -8.93 -11.21 12.00
C PRO A 461 -7.72 -11.56 11.15
N GLY A 462 -6.52 -11.22 11.61
CA GLY A 462 -5.30 -11.63 10.91
C GLY A 462 -5.24 -13.15 10.83
N ILE A 463 -5.27 -13.70 9.61
CA ILE A 463 -5.30 -15.13 9.35
C ILE A 463 -3.99 -15.50 8.67
N LEU A 464 -3.19 -16.27 9.39
CA LEU A 464 -1.89 -16.76 8.93
C LEU A 464 -2.04 -17.69 7.71
N GLU A 465 -3.08 -18.52 7.71
CA GLU A 465 -3.43 -19.41 6.60
C GLU A 465 -4.94 -19.74 6.63
N MET A 466 -5.59 -19.63 5.47
CA MET A 466 -6.99 -19.99 5.31
C MET A 466 -7.16 -21.47 4.92
N ASP A 467 -8.00 -22.19 5.65
CA ASP A 467 -8.33 -23.59 5.42
C ASP A 467 -9.58 -23.73 4.55
N GLY A 468 -9.54 -24.70 3.67
CA GLY A 468 -10.71 -25.16 2.95
C GLY A 468 -11.77 -25.78 3.87
N GLN A 469 -13.05 -25.56 3.57
CA GLN A 469 -14.19 -26.07 4.34
C GLN A 469 -14.28 -25.56 5.79
N ARG A 470 -13.62 -24.44 6.09
CA ARG A 470 -13.62 -23.81 7.41
C ARG A 470 -14.48 -22.55 7.44
N ASN A 471 -15.07 -22.29 8.61
CA ASN A 471 -15.73 -21.03 8.94
C ASN A 471 -14.76 -20.15 9.72
N TYR A 472 -14.74 -18.87 9.39
CA TYR A 472 -14.02 -17.82 10.10
C TYR A 472 -15.00 -16.74 10.52
N THR A 473 -14.85 -16.21 11.72
CA THR A 473 -15.68 -15.10 12.18
C THR A 473 -14.95 -13.79 11.91
N PHE A 474 -15.52 -12.98 11.01
CA PHE A 474 -15.03 -11.66 10.64
C PHE A 474 -16.06 -10.64 11.09
N ASP A 475 -15.92 -10.03 12.27
CA ASP A 475 -17.00 -9.23 12.87
C ASP A 475 -17.50 -8.11 11.90
N PRO A 476 -18.80 -8.04 11.55
CA PRO A 476 -19.94 -8.79 12.10
C PRO A 476 -20.42 -10.01 11.29
N VAL A 477 -19.69 -10.46 10.27
CA VAL A 477 -20.06 -11.55 9.36
C VAL A 477 -19.28 -12.86 9.58
N ASP A 478 -19.93 -13.99 9.39
CA ASP A 478 -19.22 -15.28 9.28
C ASP A 478 -18.81 -15.55 7.82
N VAL A 479 -17.56 -15.95 7.61
CA VAL A 479 -16.96 -16.24 6.31
C VAL A 479 -16.69 -17.73 6.17
N ARG A 480 -17.25 -18.36 5.13
CA ARG A 480 -17.06 -19.76 4.77
C ARG A 480 -16.11 -19.89 3.58
N ILE A 481 -14.96 -20.49 3.80
CA ILE A 481 -14.03 -20.82 2.71
C ILE A 481 -14.42 -22.18 2.13
N ALA A 482 -14.95 -22.18 0.91
CA ALA A 482 -15.29 -23.42 0.20
C ALA A 482 -14.01 -24.12 -0.31
N SER A 483 -13.91 -25.43 -0.14
CA SER A 483 -12.87 -26.25 -0.78
C SER A 483 -13.31 -27.70 -0.91
N PRO A 484 -14.24 -28.03 -1.80
CA PRO A 484 -14.54 -29.43 -2.05
C PRO A 484 -13.41 -30.02 -2.91
N ASN A 485 -12.79 -31.08 -2.41
CA ASN A 485 -11.92 -31.93 -3.22
C ASN A 485 -12.73 -32.45 -4.41
N ASN A 486 -12.50 -31.89 -5.60
CA ASN A 486 -12.94 -32.53 -6.84
C ASN A 486 -11.78 -33.37 -7.39
N SER A 487 -12.11 -34.45 -8.09
CA SER A 487 -11.16 -35.37 -8.72
C SER A 487 -10.28 -34.74 -9.82
N LEU A 488 -10.36 -33.41 -10.01
CA LEU A 488 -9.73 -32.63 -11.08
C LEU A 488 -8.86 -31.47 -10.57
N GLY A 489 -8.68 -31.32 -9.25
CA GLY A 489 -7.57 -30.55 -8.65
C GLY A 489 -7.74 -29.03 -8.56
N TYR A 490 -8.94 -28.46 -8.74
CA TYR A 490 -9.14 -27.02 -8.49
C TYR A 490 -9.52 -26.76 -7.04
N VAL A 491 -8.74 -25.89 -6.38
CA VAL A 491 -8.93 -25.45 -4.99
C VAL A 491 -9.24 -23.95 -5.00
N ASN A 492 -10.14 -23.49 -4.13
CA ASN A 492 -10.40 -22.06 -3.95
C ASN A 492 -9.07 -21.34 -3.64
N PRO A 493 -8.70 -20.27 -4.35
CA PRO A 493 -7.41 -19.60 -4.19
C PRO A 493 -7.19 -18.97 -2.81
N LEU A 494 -8.24 -18.88 -1.98
CA LEU A 494 -8.11 -18.49 -0.59
C LEU A 494 -7.52 -19.60 0.29
N VAL A 495 -7.66 -20.89 -0.09
CA VAL A 495 -7.06 -21.98 0.68
C VAL A 495 -5.54 -21.89 0.58
N GLY A 496 -4.86 -21.85 1.72
CA GLY A 496 -3.42 -21.64 1.82
C GLY A 496 -3.00 -20.18 1.75
N SER A 497 -3.93 -19.23 1.64
CA SER A 497 -3.61 -17.80 1.57
C SER A 497 -3.54 -17.13 2.94
N PHE A 498 -2.68 -16.11 3.05
CA PHE A 498 -2.62 -15.19 4.19
C PHE A 498 -3.59 -14.03 3.99
N VAL A 499 -4.26 -13.62 5.07
CA VAL A 499 -5.09 -12.42 5.10
C VAL A 499 -4.67 -11.55 6.28
N ALA A 500 -4.27 -10.31 6.00
CA ALA A 500 -3.85 -9.35 7.01
C ALA A 500 -5.02 -8.99 7.95
N SER A 501 -4.70 -8.68 9.21
CA SER A 501 -5.68 -8.11 10.13
C SER A 501 -5.99 -6.67 9.73
N GLY A 502 -7.25 -6.26 9.85
CA GLY A 502 -7.65 -4.92 9.46
C GLY A 502 -9.15 -4.77 9.37
N THR A 503 -9.60 -3.52 9.24
CA THR A 503 -10.96 -3.27 8.78
C THR A 503 -10.95 -3.27 7.26
N GLY A 504 -11.99 -3.85 6.64
CA GLY A 504 -11.99 -4.02 5.20
C GLY A 504 -13.36 -4.26 4.61
N GLU A 505 -13.35 -4.76 3.39
CA GLU A 505 -14.53 -5.23 2.67
C GLU A 505 -14.39 -6.72 2.36
N VAL A 506 -15.49 -7.44 2.56
CA VAL A 506 -15.62 -8.84 2.17
C VAL A 506 -16.68 -8.95 1.10
N ILE A 507 -16.27 -9.50 -0.03
CA ILE A 507 -17.12 -9.88 -1.15
C ILE A 507 -17.34 -11.39 -1.04
N GLY A 508 -18.56 -11.84 -1.29
CA GLY A 508 -18.86 -13.26 -1.27
C GLY A 508 -20.27 -13.53 -1.72
N VAL A 509 -20.57 -14.80 -2.01
CA VAL A 509 -21.96 -15.19 -2.17
C VAL A 509 -22.61 -15.21 -0.79
N ALA A 510 -23.72 -14.50 -0.63
CA ALA A 510 -24.58 -14.56 0.52
C ALA A 510 -25.15 -15.99 0.65
N GLY A 511 -24.70 -16.70 1.67
CA GLY A 511 -25.05 -18.08 1.93
C GLY A 511 -25.78 -18.23 3.26
N ARG A 512 -26.26 -19.46 3.46
CA ARG A 512 -26.94 -19.90 4.66
C ARG A 512 -26.44 -21.28 5.05
N PHE A 513 -26.35 -21.54 6.36
CA PHE A 513 -26.19 -22.87 6.92
C PHE A 513 -27.19 -23.06 8.07
N TYR A 514 -28.27 -23.76 7.78
CA TYR A 514 -29.49 -23.79 8.58
C TYR A 514 -30.01 -22.37 8.86
N ASP A 515 -29.92 -21.89 10.10
CA ASP A 515 -30.41 -20.56 10.49
C ASP A 515 -29.31 -19.49 10.46
N ASN A 516 -28.05 -19.88 10.24
CA ASN A 516 -26.90 -18.95 10.28
C ASN A 516 -26.60 -18.38 8.90
N SER A 517 -26.42 -17.05 8.81
CA SER A 517 -25.88 -16.36 7.64
C SER A 517 -24.38 -16.60 7.51
N GLN A 518 -23.89 -16.65 6.27
CA GLN A 518 -22.45 -16.72 5.98
C GLN A 518 -22.16 -16.08 4.63
N LEU A 519 -20.98 -15.48 4.46
CA LEU A 519 -20.45 -15.10 3.16
C LEU A 519 -19.49 -16.17 2.65
N LEU A 520 -19.56 -16.47 1.36
CA LEU A 520 -18.63 -17.39 0.68
C LEU A 520 -17.76 -16.61 -0.32
N PRO A 521 -16.55 -16.18 0.05
CA PRO A 521 -15.63 -15.53 -0.87
C PRO A 521 -15.06 -16.51 -1.91
N ARG A 522 -14.84 -16.02 -3.13
CA ARG A 522 -14.51 -16.84 -4.30
C ARG A 522 -13.05 -16.69 -4.73
N LEU A 523 -12.45 -15.53 -4.47
CA LEU A 523 -11.13 -15.10 -4.94
C LEU A 523 -10.34 -14.42 -3.82
N LEU A 524 -9.02 -14.33 -3.95
CA LEU A 524 -8.20 -13.57 -3.00
C LEU A 524 -8.61 -12.08 -2.96
N SER A 525 -8.98 -11.52 -4.11
CA SER A 525 -9.47 -10.14 -4.23
C SER A 525 -10.86 -9.92 -3.63
N ASP A 526 -11.56 -10.98 -3.21
CA ASP A 526 -12.85 -10.85 -2.54
C ASP A 526 -12.68 -10.50 -1.05
N ILE A 527 -11.45 -10.46 -0.51
CA ILE A 527 -11.15 -10.00 0.85
C ILE A 527 -10.14 -8.87 0.74
N VAL A 528 -10.57 -7.63 0.98
CA VAL A 528 -9.72 -6.44 0.86
C VAL A 528 -9.63 -5.75 2.20
N VAL A 529 -8.41 -5.59 2.70
CA VAL A 529 -8.12 -4.87 3.93
C VAL A 529 -7.79 -3.42 3.56
N THR A 530 -8.58 -2.46 4.03
CA THR A 530 -8.50 -1.04 3.60
C THR A 530 -8.35 -0.06 4.76
N GLY A 531 -8.57 -0.51 6.01
CA GLY A 531 -8.48 0.29 7.22
C GLY A 531 -7.46 -0.24 8.21
N PRO A 532 -7.09 0.59 9.20
CA PRO A 532 -6.28 0.15 10.33
C PRO A 532 -6.88 -1.11 10.98
N PRO A 533 -6.05 -2.06 11.49
CA PRO A 533 -6.46 -3.08 12.45
C PRO A 533 -7.55 -2.63 13.43
N PRO A 534 -8.47 -3.52 13.84
CA PRO A 534 -9.47 -3.17 14.84
C PRO A 534 -8.84 -2.70 16.15
N PRO A 535 -9.50 -1.80 16.90
CA PRO A 535 -9.07 -1.42 18.24
C PRO A 535 -8.87 -2.66 19.13
N GLY A 536 -7.61 -2.96 19.47
CA GLY A 536 -7.23 -4.15 20.25
C GLY A 536 -6.46 -5.23 19.48
N ALA A 537 -6.20 -5.06 18.18
CA ALA A 537 -5.14 -5.77 17.48
C ALA A 537 -3.81 -5.03 17.74
N SER A 538 -3.06 -5.44 18.76
CA SER A 538 -1.91 -4.68 19.26
C SER A 538 -0.66 -4.79 18.38
N ASP A 539 -0.65 -3.97 17.33
CA ASP A 539 0.51 -3.25 16.80
C ASP A 539 0.18 -1.74 16.56
N GLU A 540 -1.05 -1.30 16.90
CA GLU A 540 -1.60 0.04 16.57
C GLU A 540 -1.35 1.16 17.60
N THR A 541 -0.26 1.12 18.35
CA THR A 541 0.14 2.31 19.16
C THR A 541 1.48 2.89 18.77
N PHE A 542 2.16 2.30 17.78
CA PHE A 542 3.47 2.76 17.34
C PHE A 542 3.51 2.82 15.82
N GLU A 543 3.67 4.03 15.29
CA GLU A 543 4.25 4.22 13.97
C GLU A 543 5.57 3.43 13.93
N THR A 544 5.89 2.75 12.83
CA THR A 544 7.10 1.91 12.74
C THR A 544 8.39 2.72 12.92
N SER A 545 8.33 4.05 12.75
CA SER A 545 9.41 4.97 13.04
C SER A 545 9.59 5.30 14.53
N GLU A 546 8.68 4.87 15.40
CA GLU A 546 8.67 5.16 16.84
C GLU A 546 8.85 3.89 17.70
N SER A 547 9.26 2.77 17.11
CA SER A 547 9.64 1.57 17.86
C SER A 547 11.02 1.06 17.44
N LEU A 548 11.67 0.33 18.34
CA LEU A 548 12.84 -0.50 18.03
C LEU A 548 12.34 -1.87 17.60
N ASP A 549 12.54 -2.22 16.33
CA ASP A 549 12.13 -3.49 15.74
C ASP A 549 13.32 -4.44 15.65
N VAL A 550 13.22 -5.59 16.33
CA VAL A 550 14.28 -6.61 16.39
C VAL A 550 13.82 -7.96 15.84
N VAL A 551 14.71 -8.65 15.14
CA VAL A 551 14.43 -9.96 14.51
C VAL A 551 15.52 -10.96 14.87
N ALA A 552 15.13 -12.18 15.26
CA ALA A 552 15.97 -13.37 15.30
C ALA A 552 15.65 -14.26 14.10
N TRP A 553 16.67 -14.70 13.35
CA TRP A 553 16.45 -15.54 12.18
C TRP A 553 17.66 -16.44 11.86
N ASN A 554 17.48 -17.75 11.94
CA ASN A 554 18.44 -18.71 11.42
C ASN A 554 18.36 -18.75 9.88
N LEU A 555 19.51 -18.65 9.21
CA LEU A 555 19.58 -18.57 7.74
C LEU A 555 19.94 -19.89 7.06
N GLU A 556 20.09 -20.98 7.81
CA GLU A 556 20.46 -22.32 7.31
C GLU A 556 21.71 -22.30 6.42
N TRP A 557 22.89 -22.37 7.05
CA TRP A 557 24.20 -22.46 6.39
C TRP A 557 24.45 -21.40 5.29
N PHE A 558 24.05 -20.15 5.53
CA PHE A 558 24.06 -19.10 4.51
C PHE A 558 25.45 -18.90 3.89
N GLY A 559 25.50 -19.06 2.56
CA GLY A 559 26.70 -18.94 1.74
C GLY A 559 27.65 -20.14 1.79
N SER A 560 27.21 -21.26 2.37
CA SER A 560 27.90 -22.55 2.23
C SER A 560 27.55 -23.22 0.91
N SER A 561 28.56 -23.69 0.20
CA SER A 561 28.38 -24.48 -1.04
C SER A 561 28.07 -25.96 -0.78
N ASN A 562 28.23 -26.40 0.47
CA ASN A 562 28.19 -27.81 0.87
C ASN A 562 26.94 -28.17 1.72
N TYR A 563 26.34 -27.16 2.38
CA TYR A 563 25.24 -27.34 3.33
C TYR A 563 24.13 -26.31 3.09
N GLY A 564 22.93 -26.59 3.58
CA GLY A 564 21.75 -25.74 3.36
C GLY A 564 21.20 -25.81 1.92
N PRO A 565 20.42 -24.79 1.50
CA PRO A 565 19.86 -24.70 0.16
C PRO A 565 20.91 -24.73 -0.95
N THR A 566 20.74 -25.62 -1.93
CA THR A 566 21.74 -25.88 -2.99
C THR A 566 21.96 -24.73 -4.00
N ASN A 567 21.14 -23.68 -3.95
CA ASN A 567 21.24 -22.52 -4.84
C ASN A 567 21.51 -21.25 -4.03
N GLU A 568 22.78 -20.98 -3.75
CA GLU A 568 23.25 -19.86 -2.91
C GLU A 568 22.76 -18.50 -3.43
N ALA A 569 22.74 -18.30 -4.75
CA ALA A 569 22.26 -17.05 -5.34
C ALA A 569 20.75 -16.83 -5.11
N LEU A 570 19.96 -17.89 -5.18
CA LEU A 570 18.53 -17.85 -4.88
C LEU A 570 18.30 -17.64 -3.37
N GLN A 571 19.07 -18.33 -2.52
CA GLN A 571 19.04 -18.15 -1.08
C GLN A 571 19.28 -16.69 -0.69
N LYS A 572 20.36 -16.08 -1.22
CA LYS A 572 20.67 -14.66 -1.00
C LYS A 572 19.57 -13.73 -1.50
N SER A 573 19.02 -13.97 -2.69
CA SER A 573 17.92 -13.17 -3.24
C SER A 573 16.66 -13.24 -2.37
N ASN A 574 16.34 -14.42 -1.86
CA ASN A 574 15.19 -14.65 -0.99
C ASN A 574 15.39 -14.01 0.40
N ILE A 575 16.58 -14.16 0.98
CA ILE A 575 16.95 -13.50 2.24
C ILE A 575 16.88 -11.99 2.11
N LYS A 576 17.45 -11.42 1.03
CA LYS A 576 17.33 -9.99 0.71
C LYS A 576 15.88 -9.54 0.62
N THR A 577 15.02 -10.33 -0.01
CA THR A 577 13.59 -10.05 -0.12
C THR A 577 12.93 -10.02 1.26
N THR A 578 13.18 -11.00 2.12
CA THR A 578 12.65 -11.02 3.50
C THR A 578 13.17 -9.85 4.33
N ILE A 579 14.46 -9.51 4.26
CA ILE A 579 15.01 -8.35 4.98
C ILE A 579 14.30 -7.06 4.56
N LYS A 580 14.08 -6.86 3.25
CA LYS A 580 13.36 -5.69 2.72
C LYS A 580 11.90 -5.67 3.15
N THR A 581 11.24 -6.83 3.16
CA THR A 581 9.84 -6.95 3.59
C THR A 581 9.67 -6.65 5.07
N LEU A 582 10.57 -7.16 5.91
CA LEU A 582 10.50 -6.94 7.36
C LEU A 582 11.00 -5.56 7.77
N ASN A 583 12.05 -5.06 7.09
CA ASN A 583 12.65 -3.74 7.30
C ASN A 583 12.90 -3.38 8.79
N ALA A 584 13.33 -4.37 9.59
CA ALA A 584 13.59 -4.19 11.01
C ALA A 584 14.85 -3.35 11.26
N ASP A 585 14.99 -2.80 12.46
CA ASP A 585 16.14 -1.96 12.81
C ASP A 585 17.38 -2.79 13.13
N LEU A 586 17.17 -4.00 13.67
CA LEU A 586 18.21 -4.99 13.93
C LEU A 586 17.74 -6.40 13.56
N PHE A 587 18.57 -7.12 12.82
CA PHE A 587 18.49 -8.56 12.64
C PHE A 587 19.65 -9.24 13.35
N THR A 588 19.34 -10.35 14.02
CA THR A 588 20.30 -11.31 14.58
C THR A 588 20.20 -12.59 13.78
N PHE A 589 21.24 -12.86 13.01
CA PHE A 589 21.33 -14.03 12.16
C PHE A 589 22.13 -15.14 12.82
N THR A 590 21.62 -16.36 12.73
CA THR A 590 22.37 -17.57 13.05
C THR A 590 22.63 -18.37 11.76
N GLU A 591 23.64 -19.23 11.80
CA GLU A 591 24.08 -20.03 10.65
C GLU A 591 24.55 -19.24 9.43
N VAL A 592 25.21 -18.10 9.66
CA VAL A 592 26.02 -17.49 8.60
C VAL A 592 27.30 -18.29 8.47
N SER A 593 27.55 -18.86 7.30
CA SER A 593 28.79 -19.59 7.01
C SER A 593 29.79 -18.68 6.30
N ASN A 594 29.40 -18.02 5.22
CA ASN A 594 30.35 -17.27 4.39
C ASN A 594 30.23 -15.75 4.54
N LEU A 595 31.28 -15.10 5.07
CA LEU A 595 31.31 -13.65 5.29
C LEU A 595 31.34 -12.84 3.99
N ILE A 596 31.96 -13.35 2.93
CA ILE A 596 32.03 -12.64 1.65
C ILE A 596 30.63 -12.55 1.04
N GLU A 597 29.85 -13.64 1.09
CA GLU A 597 28.46 -13.62 0.61
C GLU A 597 27.56 -12.76 1.50
N PHE A 598 27.82 -12.72 2.81
CA PHE A 598 27.10 -11.82 3.74
C PHE A 598 27.41 -10.34 3.47
N GLU A 599 28.68 -9.96 3.34
CA GLU A 599 29.10 -8.61 2.95
C GLU A 599 28.52 -8.21 1.58
N SER A 600 28.44 -9.16 0.64
CA SER A 600 27.80 -8.97 -0.67
C SER A 600 26.30 -8.69 -0.56
N LEU A 601 25.57 -9.45 0.28
CA LEU A 601 24.16 -9.21 0.59
C LEU A 601 23.93 -7.80 1.15
N VAL A 602 24.78 -7.37 2.10
CA VAL A 602 24.71 -6.03 2.71
C VAL A 602 24.99 -4.94 1.67
N ALA A 603 25.99 -5.13 0.82
CA ALA A 603 26.29 -4.19 -0.26
C ALA A 603 25.12 -4.05 -1.26
N GLU A 604 24.46 -5.15 -1.61
CA GLU A 604 23.26 -5.14 -2.47
C GLU A 604 22.11 -4.38 -1.81
N LEU A 605 21.79 -4.65 -0.54
CA LEU A 605 20.77 -3.93 0.23
C LEU A 605 21.05 -2.41 0.24
N ASN A 606 22.29 -2.03 0.53
CA ASN A 606 22.74 -0.64 0.57
C ASN A 606 22.60 0.05 -0.80
N SER A 607 22.93 -0.65 -1.88
CA SER A 607 22.78 -0.13 -3.25
C SER A 607 21.32 0.12 -3.66
N GLU A 608 20.38 -0.60 -3.04
CA GLU A 608 18.94 -0.48 -3.26
C GLU A 608 18.28 0.52 -2.29
N GLY A 609 19.05 1.24 -1.47
CA GLY A 609 18.56 2.27 -0.55
C GLY A 609 18.17 1.78 0.85
N TYR A 610 18.38 0.50 1.15
CA TYR A 610 18.17 -0.09 2.49
C TYR A 610 19.49 -0.05 3.25
N THR A 611 19.82 1.08 3.86
CA THR A 611 21.12 1.29 4.50
C THR A 611 21.26 0.47 5.80
N TYR A 612 22.19 -0.48 5.81
CA TYR A 612 22.58 -1.31 6.95
C TYR A 612 24.11 -1.38 7.09
N ASN A 613 24.54 -1.52 8.34
CA ASN A 613 25.88 -1.99 8.72
C ASN A 613 25.76 -3.40 9.30
N ASP A 614 26.86 -4.15 9.27
CA ASP A 614 26.91 -5.51 9.78
C ASP A 614 28.09 -5.75 10.72
N THR A 615 28.00 -6.83 11.51
CA THR A 615 29.13 -7.37 12.27
C THR A 615 28.89 -8.85 12.57
N CYS A 616 29.92 -9.67 12.46
CA CYS A 616 29.84 -11.11 12.68
C CYS A 616 30.81 -11.57 13.76
N SER A 617 30.41 -12.60 14.51
CA SER A 617 31.26 -13.24 15.49
C SER A 617 32.48 -13.88 14.82
N SER A 618 33.64 -13.73 15.45
CA SER A 618 34.86 -14.45 15.08
C SER A 618 34.85 -15.92 15.53
N ARG A 619 33.78 -16.36 16.21
CA ARG A 619 33.62 -17.70 16.77
C ARG A 619 32.53 -18.43 16.02
N LEU A 620 32.80 -19.69 15.69
CA LEU A 620 31.97 -20.54 14.87
C LEU A 620 31.91 -21.96 15.46
N SER A 621 30.84 -22.68 15.14
CA SER A 621 30.79 -24.14 15.35
C SER A 621 31.39 -24.85 14.13
N TYR A 622 31.86 -26.08 14.34
CA TYR A 622 32.50 -26.89 13.29
C TYR A 622 33.75 -26.21 12.72
N GLU A 623 34.70 -25.85 13.60
CA GLU A 623 35.95 -25.20 13.19
C GLU A 623 36.77 -26.00 12.17
N ASP A 624 36.58 -27.31 12.13
CA ASP A 624 37.15 -28.21 11.13
C ASP A 624 36.61 -27.99 9.71
N LEU A 625 35.44 -27.35 9.56
CA LEU A 625 34.86 -26.98 8.27
C LEU A 625 35.38 -25.63 7.73
N GLY A 626 36.22 -24.92 8.48
CA GLY A 626 36.79 -23.63 8.06
C GLY A 626 35.72 -22.58 7.76
N GLU A 627 35.73 -22.02 6.56
CA GLU A 627 34.78 -20.97 6.14
C GLU A 627 33.33 -21.47 6.05
N ASP A 628 33.06 -22.79 6.01
CA ASP A 628 31.69 -23.31 6.05
C ASP A 628 31.10 -23.34 7.48
N GLY A 629 31.91 -23.06 8.51
CA GLY A 629 31.47 -23.05 9.90
C GLY A 629 30.44 -21.96 10.21
N GLN A 630 29.41 -22.33 10.95
CA GLN A 630 28.26 -21.48 11.29
C GLN A 630 28.63 -20.46 12.39
N ARG A 631 28.33 -19.18 12.16
CA ARG A 631 28.51 -18.11 13.15
C ARG A 631 27.23 -17.27 13.33
N ILE A 632 27.28 -16.38 14.33
CA ILE A 632 26.23 -15.43 14.64
C ILE A 632 26.63 -14.07 14.07
N CYS A 633 25.70 -13.38 13.41
CA CYS A 633 25.90 -12.06 12.83
C CYS A 633 24.77 -11.11 13.19
N PHE A 634 25.06 -9.82 13.23
CA PHE A 634 24.07 -8.75 13.34
C PHE A 634 24.06 -7.90 12.08
N LEU A 635 22.87 -7.43 11.71
CA LEU A 635 22.64 -6.44 10.67
C LEU A 635 21.78 -5.32 11.27
N TYR A 636 22.20 -4.07 11.19
CA TYR A 636 21.54 -2.96 11.88
C TYR A 636 21.54 -1.64 11.08
N LYS A 637 20.50 -0.82 11.27
CA LYS A 637 20.39 0.48 10.59
C LYS A 637 21.31 1.53 11.23
N PRO A 638 22.27 2.13 10.51
CA PRO A 638 23.15 3.16 11.09
C PRO A 638 22.42 4.47 11.43
N SER A 639 21.17 4.64 10.97
CA SER A 639 20.31 5.76 11.39
C SER A 639 19.72 5.58 12.79
N VAL A 640 19.68 4.35 13.30
CA VAL A 640 19.12 4.00 14.62
C VAL A 640 20.24 3.68 15.62
N PHE A 641 21.34 3.08 15.16
CA PHE A 641 22.42 2.59 16.02
C PHE A 641 23.70 3.42 15.87
N SER A 642 24.27 3.82 17.01
CA SER A 642 25.56 4.52 17.09
C SER A 642 26.44 3.93 18.21
N ASN A 643 27.72 4.30 18.25
CA ASN A 643 28.70 3.80 19.24
C ASN A 643 28.74 2.25 19.37
N VAL A 644 28.54 1.57 18.24
CA VAL A 644 28.43 0.11 18.18
C VAL A 644 29.75 -0.55 18.55
N THR A 645 29.70 -1.47 19.50
CA THR A 645 30.78 -2.38 19.86
C THR A 645 30.26 -3.82 19.84
N ALA A 646 31.08 -4.77 19.41
CA ALA A 646 30.68 -6.18 19.38
C ALA A 646 31.83 -7.10 19.78
N LYS A 647 31.52 -8.18 20.50
CA LYS A 647 32.49 -9.21 20.93
C LYS A 647 31.78 -10.54 21.21
N HIS A 648 32.51 -11.65 21.14
CA HIS A 648 32.00 -12.91 21.68
C HIS A 648 32.11 -12.91 23.20
N MET A 649 31.17 -13.56 23.89
CA MET A 649 31.21 -13.78 25.33
C MET A 649 32.18 -14.92 25.69
N PHE A 650 32.53 -15.06 26.97
CA PHE A 650 33.42 -16.12 27.48
C PHE A 650 34.85 -16.14 26.92
N GLN A 651 35.40 -14.99 26.52
CA GLN A 651 36.73 -14.91 25.92
C GLN A 651 37.84 -15.58 26.76
N SER A 652 37.90 -15.34 28.08
CA SER A 652 38.94 -15.97 28.93
C SER A 652 38.80 -17.48 29.07
N LEU A 653 37.56 -17.99 28.98
CA LEU A 653 37.24 -19.42 29.00
C LEU A 653 37.70 -20.09 27.71
N ASP A 654 37.41 -19.44 26.60
CA ASP A 654 37.83 -19.87 25.27
C ASP A 654 39.36 -19.84 25.10
N ASP A 655 40.03 -18.76 25.53
CA ASP A 655 41.50 -18.66 25.53
C ASP A 655 42.13 -19.79 26.36
N SER A 656 41.50 -20.17 27.47
CA SER A 656 41.99 -21.27 28.33
C SER A 656 41.84 -22.63 27.64
N LEU A 657 40.68 -22.90 27.02
CA LEU A 657 40.43 -24.14 26.27
C LEU A 657 41.41 -24.27 25.08
N ASN A 658 41.66 -23.19 24.35
CA ASN A 658 42.62 -23.13 23.25
C ASN A 658 44.07 -23.38 23.71
N ASN A 659 44.39 -23.09 24.97
CA ASN A 659 45.67 -23.39 25.59
C ASN A 659 45.70 -24.75 26.32
N MET A 660 44.71 -25.62 26.07
CA MET A 660 44.54 -26.94 26.72
C MET A 660 44.45 -26.87 28.25
N LEU A 661 44.01 -25.74 28.80
CA LEU A 661 43.72 -25.57 30.22
C LEU A 661 42.21 -25.73 30.42
N ILE A 662 41.78 -26.65 31.28
CA ILE A 662 40.37 -26.80 31.63
C ILE A 662 40.03 -25.76 32.71
N PRO A 663 39.23 -24.73 32.43
CA PRO A 663 38.81 -23.76 33.44
C PRO A 663 38.01 -24.47 34.52
N THR A 664 38.18 -24.05 35.78
CA THR A 664 37.48 -24.66 36.93
C THR A 664 35.96 -24.65 36.74
N VAL A 665 35.42 -23.60 36.11
CA VAL A 665 33.98 -23.48 35.83
C VAL A 665 33.47 -24.53 34.83
N LEU A 666 34.31 -25.07 33.93
CA LEU A 666 33.92 -26.14 32.99
C LEU A 666 34.14 -27.56 33.54
N THR A 667 34.62 -27.71 34.78
CA THR A 667 34.78 -29.03 35.41
C THR A 667 33.45 -29.75 35.55
N SER A 668 32.37 -29.00 35.85
CA SER A 668 30.99 -29.49 35.96
C SER A 668 30.25 -29.56 34.62
N PHE A 669 30.87 -29.21 33.49
CA PHE A 669 30.23 -29.33 32.17
C PHE A 669 29.85 -30.80 31.90
N PRO A 670 28.62 -31.10 31.46
CA PRO A 670 28.08 -32.47 31.41
C PRO A 670 28.48 -33.25 30.14
N ASP A 671 29.73 -33.12 29.72
CA ASP A 671 30.39 -33.91 28.67
C ASP A 671 31.90 -33.94 28.99
N ASP A 672 32.58 -35.05 28.71
CA ASP A 672 34.03 -35.16 28.91
C ASP A 672 34.80 -34.25 27.94
N GLU A 673 34.26 -34.01 26.75
CA GLU A 673 34.82 -33.14 25.73
C GLU A 673 34.45 -31.66 25.99
N LYS A 674 35.25 -30.98 26.81
CA LYS A 674 34.99 -29.59 27.26
C LYS A 674 35.01 -28.54 26.14
N SER A 675 35.66 -28.83 25.00
CA SER A 675 35.60 -27.99 23.80
C SER A 675 34.21 -27.91 23.20
N ARG A 676 33.28 -28.80 23.60
CA ARG A 676 31.87 -28.72 23.23
C ARG A 676 31.08 -27.67 24.02
N PHE A 677 31.70 -26.90 24.91
CA PHE A 677 31.01 -25.77 25.54
C PHE A 677 30.45 -24.81 24.46
N TRP A 678 29.20 -24.36 24.64
CA TRP A 678 28.46 -23.52 23.68
C TRP A 678 28.51 -24.03 22.23
N ALA A 679 27.81 -25.13 21.97
CA ALA A 679 27.68 -25.72 20.62
C ALA A 679 29.02 -25.91 19.88
N SER A 680 30.07 -26.30 20.62
CA SER A 680 31.41 -26.51 20.09
C SER A 680 32.10 -25.24 19.60
N GLY A 681 32.15 -24.22 20.47
CA GLY A 681 32.87 -22.97 20.23
C GLY A 681 32.04 -21.85 19.61
N ARG A 682 30.75 -22.08 19.31
CA ARG A 682 29.82 -21.03 18.87
C ARG A 682 29.29 -20.24 20.07
N LEU A 683 30.19 -19.44 20.64
CA LEU A 683 29.92 -18.62 21.82
C LEU A 683 28.86 -17.55 21.52
N PRO A 684 28.03 -17.15 22.51
CA PRO A 684 27.11 -16.02 22.37
C PRO A 684 27.83 -14.75 21.92
N PHE A 685 27.21 -13.98 21.03
CA PHE A 685 27.78 -12.78 20.44
C PHE A 685 27.01 -11.56 20.94
N ILE A 686 27.71 -10.63 21.61
CA ILE A 686 27.09 -9.43 22.19
C ILE A 686 27.43 -8.21 21.35
N LEU A 687 26.40 -7.48 20.90
CA LEU A 687 26.50 -6.16 20.30
C LEU A 687 25.95 -5.14 21.30
N THR A 688 26.73 -4.12 21.65
CA THR A 688 26.29 -3.02 22.51
C THR A 688 26.33 -1.72 21.73
N ALA A 689 25.23 -0.96 21.77
CA ALA A 689 25.08 0.25 20.98
C ALA A 689 24.16 1.27 21.65
N ASP A 690 24.33 2.53 21.30
CA ASP A 690 23.40 3.59 21.61
C ASP A 690 22.29 3.61 20.54
N VAL A 691 21.06 3.32 20.96
CA VAL A 691 19.85 3.28 20.13
C VAL A 691 19.12 4.62 20.21
N SER A 692 18.91 5.25 19.05
CA SER A 692 18.21 6.52 18.91
C SER A 692 16.97 6.36 18.03
N LEU A 693 15.79 6.62 18.62
CA LEU A 693 14.51 6.67 17.93
C LEU A 693 13.95 8.10 17.97
N PRO A 694 13.19 8.54 16.94
CA PRO A 694 12.49 9.82 16.95
C PRO A 694 11.71 10.06 18.25
N SER A 695 11.91 11.23 18.86
CA SER A 695 11.18 11.67 20.06
C SER A 695 11.35 10.78 21.30
N GLN A 696 12.37 9.91 21.35
CA GLN A 696 12.67 9.02 22.48
C GLN A 696 14.09 9.23 23.03
N PRO A 697 14.36 8.88 24.30
CA PRO A 697 15.70 8.95 24.86
C PRO A 697 16.66 7.98 24.15
N VAL A 698 17.91 8.42 23.98
CA VAL A 698 18.99 7.53 23.55
C VAL A 698 19.23 6.48 24.62
N THR A 699 19.23 5.21 24.22
CA THR A 699 19.33 4.08 25.15
C THR A 699 20.53 3.22 24.79
N ASN A 700 21.42 2.96 25.76
CA ASN A 700 22.48 1.98 25.56
C ASN A 700 21.90 0.57 25.78
N ILE A 701 21.88 -0.27 24.74
CA ILE A 701 21.31 -1.62 24.76
C ILE A 701 22.35 -2.64 24.33
N SER A 702 22.41 -3.75 25.06
CA SER A 702 23.17 -4.95 24.72
C SER A 702 22.28 -6.03 24.10
N PHE A 703 22.54 -6.35 22.84
CA PHE A 703 21.89 -7.42 22.10
C PHE A 703 22.75 -8.68 22.17
N VAL A 704 22.22 -9.76 22.74
CA VAL A 704 22.93 -11.03 22.92
C VAL A 704 22.38 -12.05 21.93
N GLY A 705 23.13 -12.28 20.85
CA GLY A 705 22.82 -13.28 19.85
C GLY A 705 23.18 -14.67 20.33
N VAL A 706 22.24 -15.61 20.23
CA VAL A 706 22.40 -17.00 20.68
C VAL A 706 22.08 -17.96 19.53
N HIS A 707 22.94 -18.97 19.35
CA HIS A 707 22.61 -20.17 18.59
C HIS A 707 23.03 -21.39 19.42
N ALA A 708 22.10 -21.87 20.23
CA ALA A 708 22.35 -22.92 21.21
C ALA A 708 22.57 -24.29 20.55
N ARG A 709 22.93 -25.27 21.38
CA ARG A 709 23.19 -26.64 20.94
C ARG A 709 21.87 -27.31 20.51
N ALA A 710 21.81 -27.81 19.29
CA ALA A 710 20.65 -28.53 18.77
C ALA A 710 20.41 -29.91 19.41
N ASN A 711 19.15 -30.38 19.35
CA ASN A 711 18.79 -31.76 19.66
C ASN A 711 18.80 -32.61 18.38
N THR A 712 19.93 -33.23 18.05
CA THR A 712 20.13 -33.91 16.75
C THR A 712 19.97 -35.42 16.80
N SER A 713 19.73 -36.03 17.97
CA SER A 713 19.72 -37.48 18.12
C SER A 713 18.39 -38.00 18.66
N THR A 714 17.89 -39.06 18.03
CA THR A 714 16.75 -39.84 18.53
C THR A 714 17.16 -40.87 19.58
N ASN A 715 18.47 -41.03 19.85
CA ASN A 715 18.97 -41.88 20.92
C ASN A 715 18.73 -41.20 22.29
N PRO A 716 18.04 -41.85 23.24
CA PRO A 716 17.70 -41.21 24.51
C PRO A 716 18.90 -40.74 25.36
N THR A 717 20.00 -41.50 25.36
CA THR A 717 21.21 -41.12 26.10
C THR A 717 21.88 -39.90 25.50
N GLU A 718 21.93 -39.82 24.16
CA GLU A 718 22.50 -38.68 23.46
C GLU A 718 21.60 -37.45 23.58
N ALA A 719 20.28 -37.59 23.42
CA ALA A 719 19.31 -36.52 23.64
C ALA A 719 19.44 -35.92 25.05
N LEU A 720 19.54 -36.77 26.09
CA LEU A 720 19.78 -36.32 27.46
C LEU A 720 21.11 -35.59 27.62
N SER A 721 22.18 -36.09 26.99
CA SER A 721 23.48 -35.38 26.99
C SER A 721 23.36 -34.00 26.33
N ARG A 722 22.70 -33.88 25.17
CA ARG A 722 22.51 -32.59 24.46
C ARG A 722 21.64 -31.63 25.25
N TYR A 723 20.60 -32.12 25.92
CA TYR A 723 19.78 -31.34 26.85
C TYR A 723 20.62 -30.79 28.01
N ASN A 724 21.36 -31.66 28.71
CA ASN A 724 22.17 -31.26 29.87
C ASN A 724 23.25 -30.24 29.50
N MET A 725 23.94 -30.44 28.37
CA MET A 725 24.95 -29.50 27.89
C MET A 725 24.36 -28.14 27.59
N ARG A 726 23.20 -28.10 26.93
CA ARG A 726 22.51 -26.84 26.62
C ARG A 726 22.03 -26.13 27.87
N LYS A 727 21.44 -26.86 28.81
CA LYS A 727 21.05 -26.31 30.13
C LYS A 727 22.26 -25.68 30.83
N PHE A 728 23.40 -26.36 30.84
CA PHE A 728 24.63 -25.81 31.40
C PHE A 728 25.10 -24.54 30.65
N ASP A 729 25.10 -24.57 29.33
CA ASP A 729 25.52 -23.44 28.49
C ASP A 729 24.68 -22.18 28.78
N VAL A 730 23.34 -22.32 28.82
CA VAL A 730 22.41 -21.19 29.04
C VAL A 730 22.42 -20.70 30.49
N GLU A 731 22.65 -21.58 31.47
CA GLU A 731 22.86 -21.22 32.88
C GLU A 731 24.16 -20.46 33.07
N ALA A 732 25.26 -20.88 32.44
CA ALA A 732 26.53 -20.16 32.46
C ALA A 732 26.42 -18.77 31.83
N LEU A 733 25.58 -18.61 30.80
CA LEU A 733 25.24 -17.29 30.24
C LEU A 733 24.44 -16.45 31.23
N LYS A 734 23.44 -17.03 31.90
CA LYS A 734 22.64 -16.33 32.91
C LYS A 734 23.53 -15.80 34.04
N ASP A 735 24.41 -16.65 34.56
CA ASP A 735 25.36 -16.30 35.62
C ASP A 735 26.29 -15.16 35.17
N SER A 736 26.74 -15.21 33.91
CA SER A 736 27.62 -14.18 33.35
C SER A 736 26.90 -12.84 33.15
N LEU A 737 25.66 -12.85 32.66
CA LEU A 737 24.84 -11.64 32.55
C LEU A 737 24.59 -11.04 33.93
N THR A 738 24.27 -11.88 34.92
CA THR A 738 24.07 -11.45 36.31
C THR A 738 25.34 -10.85 36.92
N ALA A 739 26.51 -11.46 36.68
CA ALA A 739 27.76 -11.03 37.30
C ALA A 739 28.39 -9.79 36.64
N TYR A 740 28.27 -9.65 35.32
CA TYR A 740 29.01 -8.64 34.56
C TYR A 740 28.13 -7.57 33.90
N TYR A 741 26.82 -7.81 33.80
CA TYR A 741 25.84 -6.91 33.19
C TYR A 741 24.59 -6.70 34.08
N PRO A 742 24.72 -6.59 35.42
CA PRO A 742 23.57 -6.62 36.35
C PRO A 742 22.55 -5.50 36.12
N ASP A 743 23.01 -4.35 35.59
CA ASP A 743 22.17 -3.17 35.35
C ASP A 743 22.05 -2.83 33.84
N SER A 744 22.42 -3.75 32.95
CA SER A 744 22.43 -3.49 31.51
C SER A 744 21.06 -3.79 30.89
N ALA A 745 20.58 -2.90 30.03
CA ALA A 745 19.44 -3.16 29.17
C ALA A 745 19.80 -4.26 28.15
N ILE A 746 19.21 -5.46 28.29
CA ILE A 746 19.55 -6.62 27.47
C ILE A 746 18.35 -7.10 26.65
N ILE A 747 18.59 -7.38 25.37
CA ILE A 747 17.72 -8.18 24.51
C ILE A 747 18.51 -9.39 24.02
N MET A 748 18.17 -10.58 24.52
CA MET A 748 18.72 -11.85 24.06
C MET A 748 17.80 -12.45 23.01
N LEU A 749 18.36 -12.84 21.85
CA LEU A 749 17.56 -13.31 20.72
C LEU A 749 18.35 -14.26 19.81
N GLY A 750 17.66 -15.21 19.18
CA GLY A 750 18.27 -16.14 18.23
C GLY A 750 17.63 -17.52 18.29
N ASP A 751 18.38 -18.51 17.79
CA ASP A 751 18.00 -19.92 17.81
C ASP A 751 18.37 -20.55 19.16
N PHE A 752 17.37 -20.74 20.00
CA PHE A 752 17.50 -21.31 21.33
C PHE A 752 17.54 -22.83 21.30
N ASN A 753 17.19 -23.42 20.15
CA ASN A 753 17.06 -24.84 19.86
C ASN A 753 16.09 -25.62 20.78
N ASP A 754 15.46 -24.95 21.74
CA ASP A 754 14.56 -25.50 22.76
C ASP A 754 13.43 -24.50 23.00
N ASP A 755 12.27 -24.98 23.44
CA ASP A 755 11.11 -24.12 23.69
C ASP A 755 11.15 -23.51 25.12
N LEU A 756 10.35 -22.48 25.38
CA LEU A 756 10.24 -21.73 26.64
C LEU A 756 9.07 -22.18 27.53
N ASP A 757 8.26 -23.14 27.11
CA ASP A 757 7.19 -23.74 27.90
C ASP A 757 7.42 -25.24 28.18
N PHE A 758 8.00 -26.00 27.25
CA PHE A 758 8.52 -27.36 27.46
C PHE A 758 9.82 -27.58 26.69
N THR A 759 10.52 -28.70 26.92
CA THR A 759 11.70 -29.02 26.11
C THR A 759 11.33 -29.80 24.85
N VAL A 760 11.97 -29.49 23.73
CA VAL A 760 11.85 -30.22 22.46
C VAL A 760 12.66 -31.53 22.46
N ALA A 761 13.46 -31.77 23.52
CA ALA A 761 14.19 -33.02 23.73
C ALA A 761 13.28 -34.11 24.34
N ASN A 762 12.39 -34.68 23.54
CA ASN A 762 11.32 -35.58 23.99
C ASN A 762 11.71 -37.09 24.05
N ASN A 763 12.78 -37.42 24.77
CA ASN A 763 13.27 -38.80 24.88
C ASN A 763 13.30 -39.32 26.33
N ALA A 764 13.26 -40.65 26.47
CA ALA A 764 13.30 -41.32 27.78
C ALA A 764 14.53 -40.88 28.62
N GLY A 765 14.28 -40.29 29.79
CA GLY A 765 15.31 -39.83 30.72
C GLY A 765 15.58 -38.32 30.69
N VAL A 766 15.10 -37.60 29.67
CA VAL A 766 14.98 -36.13 29.73
C VAL A 766 13.80 -35.78 30.64
N PRO A 767 13.92 -34.77 31.52
CA PRO A 767 12.79 -34.34 32.33
C PRO A 767 11.58 -33.94 31.46
N ASP A 768 10.43 -34.55 31.72
CA ASP A 768 9.20 -34.24 31.00
C ASP A 768 8.86 -32.75 31.14
N ASN A 769 8.72 -32.06 30.01
CA ASN A 769 8.26 -30.68 29.92
C ASN A 769 9.10 -29.63 30.67
N VAL A 770 10.38 -29.90 30.98
CA VAL A 770 11.26 -28.91 31.60
C VAL A 770 12.22 -28.34 30.55
N SER A 771 11.97 -27.10 30.11
CA SER A 771 12.87 -26.36 29.22
C SER A 771 14.30 -26.27 29.78
N SER A 772 15.31 -26.30 28.91
CA SER A 772 16.70 -25.97 29.25
C SER A 772 16.85 -24.52 29.74
N TYR A 773 15.89 -23.64 29.42
CA TYR A 773 15.81 -22.25 29.90
C TYR A 773 15.04 -22.09 31.21
N GLU A 774 14.77 -23.17 31.95
CA GLU A 774 14.09 -23.17 33.25
C GLU A 774 14.64 -22.11 34.22
N ALA A 775 15.95 -21.88 34.23
CA ALA A 775 16.57 -20.87 35.09
C ALA A 775 16.11 -19.43 34.77
N TYR A 776 15.77 -19.12 33.51
CA TYR A 776 15.19 -17.84 33.11
C TYR A 776 13.67 -17.82 33.38
N ILE A 777 12.98 -18.94 33.12
CA ILE A 777 11.53 -19.08 33.37
C ILE A 777 11.20 -18.87 34.84
N ASN A 778 12.03 -19.40 35.74
CA ASN A 778 11.87 -19.29 37.19
C ASN A 778 12.37 -17.96 37.78
N ASP A 779 12.81 -17.02 36.95
CA ASP A 779 13.31 -15.69 37.36
C ASP A 779 12.60 -14.56 36.60
N PRO A 780 11.27 -14.44 36.74
CA PRO A 780 10.48 -13.40 36.08
C PRO A 780 10.79 -12.00 36.61
N THR A 781 11.51 -11.90 37.74
CA THR A 781 11.94 -10.64 38.34
C THR A 781 13.08 -10.00 37.56
N SER A 782 13.95 -10.81 36.96
CA SER A 782 15.12 -10.32 36.22
C SER A 782 14.93 -10.43 34.70
N TYR A 783 14.06 -11.33 34.24
CA TYR A 783 13.87 -11.59 32.81
C TYR A 783 12.40 -11.66 32.40
N LYS A 784 12.09 -11.07 31.25
CA LYS A 784 10.80 -11.21 30.56
C LYS A 784 11.01 -12.07 29.32
N LEU A 785 10.33 -13.22 29.29
CA LEU A 785 10.35 -14.15 28.17
C LEU A 785 9.39 -13.69 27.06
N VAL A 786 9.86 -12.76 26.21
CA VAL A 786 9.04 -12.05 25.21
C VAL A 786 8.31 -13.02 24.28
N SER A 787 9.01 -14.00 23.70
CA SER A 787 8.42 -14.93 22.72
C SER A 787 7.71 -16.14 23.33
N ARG A 788 7.70 -16.31 24.66
CA ARG A 788 7.04 -17.46 25.31
C ARG A 788 5.55 -17.51 25.03
N GLU A 789 4.92 -16.37 24.78
CA GLU A 789 3.51 -16.33 24.38
C GLU A 789 3.24 -17.01 23.02
N LEU A 790 4.24 -17.11 22.14
CA LEU A 790 4.11 -17.84 20.87
C LEU A 790 4.08 -19.35 21.11
N SER A 791 4.94 -19.85 22.01
CA SER A 791 4.96 -21.24 22.46
C SER A 791 3.63 -21.66 23.07
N LEU A 792 3.11 -20.85 24.01
CA LEU A 792 1.82 -21.09 24.67
C LEU A 792 0.63 -21.06 23.68
N LYS A 793 0.79 -20.41 22.53
CA LYS A 793 -0.19 -20.36 21.43
C LYS A 793 0.00 -21.49 20.41
N GLY A 794 0.92 -22.42 20.63
CA GLY A 794 1.23 -23.55 19.73
C GLY A 794 1.76 -23.08 18.38
N LYS A 795 2.55 -22.00 18.35
CA LYS A 795 3.22 -21.54 17.14
C LYS A 795 4.49 -22.35 16.88
N LYS A 796 5.00 -22.27 15.65
CA LYS A 796 6.25 -22.88 15.23
C LYS A 796 7.19 -21.84 14.66
N SER A 797 8.49 -21.99 14.88
CA SER A 797 9.52 -21.13 14.27
C SER A 797 10.31 -21.80 13.16
N THR A 798 9.93 -23.02 12.75
CA THR A 798 10.52 -23.71 11.60
C THR A 798 9.46 -24.29 10.66
N THR A 799 9.90 -24.60 9.44
CA THR A 799 9.07 -25.20 8.40
C THR A 799 8.73 -26.66 8.72
N GLY A 800 9.68 -27.41 9.30
CA GLY A 800 9.59 -28.85 9.54
C GLY A 800 9.31 -29.29 10.98
N PHE A 801 9.50 -28.43 11.98
CA PHE A 801 9.25 -28.73 13.40
C PHE A 801 8.06 -27.90 13.92
N SER A 802 7.22 -28.51 14.77
CA SER A 802 5.91 -27.95 15.13
C SER A 802 5.90 -26.95 16.29
N ASP A 803 7.04 -26.77 16.96
CA ASP A 803 7.16 -25.90 18.15
C ASP A 803 8.09 -24.71 17.90
N MET A 804 8.13 -23.80 18.88
CA MET A 804 9.04 -22.66 18.84
C MET A 804 10.42 -23.11 19.32
N ILE A 805 11.45 -22.73 18.58
CA ILE A 805 12.86 -22.86 19.01
C ILE A 805 13.67 -21.58 18.80
N ASP A 806 13.09 -20.59 18.13
CA ASP A 806 13.66 -19.26 17.96
C ASP A 806 12.93 -18.28 18.89
N HIS A 807 13.70 -17.57 19.70
CA HIS A 807 13.14 -16.86 20.85
C HIS A 807 13.79 -15.50 21.13
N LEU A 808 13.06 -14.70 21.91
CA LEU A 808 13.49 -13.43 22.46
C LEU A 808 13.23 -13.41 23.97
N ILE A 809 14.25 -13.02 24.75
CA ILE A 809 14.18 -12.74 26.19
C ILE A 809 14.75 -11.34 26.41
N THR A 810 14.15 -10.54 27.28
CA THR A 810 14.68 -9.21 27.65
C THR A 810 14.87 -9.09 29.16
N SER A 811 15.82 -8.27 29.61
CA SER A 811 16.04 -8.01 31.04
C SER A 811 14.95 -7.12 31.64
N ASN A 812 14.92 -7.02 32.97
CA ASN A 812 13.97 -6.19 33.71
C ASN A 812 14.06 -4.70 33.35
N GLU A 813 15.25 -4.20 32.96
CA GLU A 813 15.49 -2.81 32.52
C GLU A 813 14.69 -2.43 31.27
N LEU A 814 14.33 -3.39 30.42
CA LEU A 814 13.56 -3.19 29.18
C LEU A 814 12.18 -3.85 29.20
N SER A 815 11.83 -4.54 30.29
CA SER A 815 10.61 -5.34 30.39
C SER A 815 9.32 -4.51 30.18
N SER A 816 9.33 -3.25 30.62
CA SER A 816 8.24 -2.28 30.44
C SER A 816 8.22 -1.60 29.07
N GLN A 817 9.34 -1.67 28.34
CA GLN A 817 9.52 -1.08 27.01
C GLN A 817 9.07 -2.06 25.92
N TYR A 818 9.05 -3.36 26.17
CA TYR A 818 8.42 -4.32 25.26
C TYR A 818 6.95 -3.95 25.00
N ILE A 819 6.59 -3.78 23.73
CA ILE A 819 5.22 -3.52 23.30
C ILE A 819 4.45 -4.84 23.39
N PRO A 820 3.47 -4.98 24.30
CA PRO A 820 2.75 -6.24 24.50
C PRO A 820 2.17 -6.78 23.20
N THR A 821 2.25 -8.10 23.00
CA THR A 821 1.77 -8.86 21.83
C THR A 821 2.40 -8.52 20.48
N SER A 822 3.38 -7.61 20.44
CA SER A 822 4.11 -7.29 19.19
C SER A 822 4.94 -8.47 18.67
N VAL A 823 5.21 -9.46 19.54
CA VAL A 823 6.00 -10.63 19.18
C VAL A 823 5.25 -11.53 18.20
N ARG A 824 5.94 -11.96 17.14
CA ARG A 824 5.35 -12.78 16.08
C ARG A 824 6.39 -13.59 15.31
N VAL A 825 5.93 -14.65 14.66
CA VAL A 825 6.68 -15.39 13.64
C VAL A 825 6.32 -14.81 12.28
N GLY A 826 7.32 -14.45 11.47
CA GLY A 826 7.13 -14.01 10.10
C GLY A 826 6.72 -15.17 9.19
N ASN A 827 6.07 -14.87 8.06
CA ASN A 827 5.63 -15.88 7.10
C ASN A 827 6.22 -15.65 5.69
N PRO A 828 7.54 -15.86 5.49
CA PRO A 828 8.15 -15.63 4.17
C PRO A 828 7.66 -16.59 3.09
N GLU A 829 7.10 -17.75 3.46
CA GLU A 829 6.46 -18.72 2.54
C GLU A 829 5.31 -18.11 1.73
N ALA A 830 4.68 -17.05 2.24
CA ALA A 830 3.62 -16.34 1.54
C ALA A 830 4.11 -15.59 0.29
N TYR A 831 5.40 -15.24 0.21
CA TYR A 831 5.96 -14.45 -0.88
C TYR A 831 7.28 -15.00 -1.46
N ILE A 832 7.81 -16.09 -0.90
CA ILE A 832 8.96 -16.83 -1.42
C ILE A 832 8.54 -18.27 -1.76
N ALA A 833 8.50 -18.57 -3.06
CA ALA A 833 8.15 -19.90 -3.53
C ALA A 833 9.18 -20.95 -3.08
N ALA A 834 8.69 -22.07 -2.54
CA ALA A 834 9.53 -23.16 -2.03
C ALA A 834 10.55 -22.68 -0.98
N TYR A 835 10.15 -21.76 -0.09
CA TYR A 835 11.00 -21.14 0.93
C TYR A 835 11.89 -22.14 1.67
N ALA A 836 11.29 -23.20 2.24
CA ALA A 836 12.00 -24.21 3.03
C ALA A 836 13.18 -24.86 2.29
N SER A 837 13.11 -25.02 0.97
CA SER A 837 14.17 -25.66 0.19
C SER A 837 15.07 -24.69 -0.59
N THR A 838 14.73 -23.39 -0.58
CA THR A 838 15.42 -22.36 -1.38
C THR A 838 16.00 -21.23 -0.55
N THR A 839 15.65 -21.14 0.74
CA THR A 839 15.97 -19.98 1.60
C THR A 839 16.51 -20.42 2.95
N THR A 840 15.67 -21.02 3.78
CA THR A 840 16.01 -21.59 5.08
C THR A 840 14.82 -22.39 5.61
N ASP A 841 15.06 -23.35 6.47
CA ASP A 841 14.05 -24.09 7.23
C ASP A 841 13.51 -23.34 8.47
N HIS A 842 14.05 -22.18 8.84
CA HIS A 842 13.57 -21.36 9.97
C HIS A 842 12.76 -20.14 9.52
N TYR A 843 11.79 -19.71 10.34
CA TYR A 843 11.05 -18.47 10.18
C TYR A 843 11.64 -17.37 11.05
N PRO A 844 11.65 -16.10 10.61
CA PRO A 844 12.10 -14.98 11.42
C PRO A 844 11.14 -14.75 12.59
N VAL A 845 11.64 -14.60 13.81
CA VAL A 845 10.84 -14.23 15.01
C VAL A 845 11.19 -12.81 15.42
N MET A 846 10.18 -11.96 15.58
CA MET A 846 10.38 -10.52 15.76
C MET A 846 9.55 -9.98 16.91
N ALA A 847 10.02 -8.88 17.52
CA ALA A 847 9.33 -8.15 18.58
C ALA A 847 9.66 -6.64 18.50
N ARG A 848 8.87 -5.81 19.20
CA ARG A 848 9.01 -4.36 19.18
C ARG A 848 9.12 -3.76 20.57
N PHE A 849 9.87 -2.67 20.68
CA PHE A 849 10.10 -1.96 21.94
C PHE A 849 9.86 -0.46 21.76
N ASN A 850 9.16 0.16 22.72
CA ASN A 850 9.03 1.60 22.84
C ASN A 850 9.95 2.11 23.97
N LEU A 851 10.95 2.92 23.61
CA LEU A 851 11.94 3.46 24.53
C LEU A 851 11.55 4.82 25.13
N ALA A 852 10.36 5.36 24.81
CA ALA A 852 9.87 6.66 25.29
C ALA A 852 9.83 6.81 26.82
N ASN A 853 9.85 5.69 27.56
CA ASN A 853 9.68 5.64 29.01
C ASN A 853 10.92 5.19 29.79
N ILE A 854 12.13 5.29 29.21
CA ILE A 854 13.33 5.04 30.01
C ILE A 854 13.55 6.24 30.94
N CYS A 855 13.05 6.11 32.17
CA CYS A 855 13.51 6.95 33.26
C CYS A 855 15.02 6.81 33.35
N ALA A 856 15.73 7.95 33.41
CA ALA A 856 17.11 7.95 33.89
C ALA A 856 17.16 7.11 35.19
N SER A 857 18.13 6.20 35.29
CA SER A 857 18.29 5.21 36.36
C SER A 857 17.74 5.70 37.70
N ALA A 858 16.97 4.87 38.39
CA ALA A 858 16.56 5.13 39.76
C ALA A 858 17.79 5.53 40.59
N VAL A 859 17.83 6.78 41.06
CA VAL A 859 18.84 7.21 42.02
C VAL A 859 18.47 6.54 43.33
N VAL A 860 19.16 5.45 43.67
CA VAL A 860 19.06 4.84 45.00
C VAL A 860 19.93 5.66 45.94
N GLU A 861 19.32 6.56 46.71
CA GLU A 861 20.00 7.18 47.85
C GLU A 861 19.70 6.44 49.15
N THR A 862 20.77 6.06 49.85
CA THR A 862 20.69 5.43 51.17
C THR A 862 20.89 6.51 52.24
N VAL A 863 19.82 6.86 52.97
CA VAL A 863 19.92 7.76 54.13
C VAL A 863 20.03 6.93 55.41
N ALA A 864 21.16 7.03 56.10
CA ALA A 864 21.34 6.37 57.39
C ALA A 864 20.52 7.08 58.48
N ILE A 865 19.58 6.37 59.12
CA ILE A 865 18.78 6.90 60.24
C ILE A 865 19.37 6.38 61.56
N SER A 866 19.79 7.29 62.44
CA SER A 866 20.23 6.94 63.79
C SER A 866 19.06 6.52 64.68
N THR A 867 19.30 5.58 65.59
CA THR A 867 18.30 5.13 66.58
C THR A 867 17.79 6.30 67.44
N GLY A 868 16.46 6.47 67.49
CA GLY A 868 15.80 7.52 68.27
C GLY A 868 15.36 8.77 67.49
N THR A 869 15.56 8.81 66.17
CA THR A 869 15.14 9.93 65.31
C THR A 869 13.63 9.86 65.02
N SER A 870 12.89 10.94 65.31
CA SER A 870 11.42 11.00 65.15
C SER A 870 10.97 11.57 63.79
N LYS A 871 11.85 12.24 63.05
CA LYS A 871 11.60 12.75 61.68
C LYS A 871 12.93 12.91 60.93
N VAL A 872 12.99 12.51 59.66
CA VAL A 872 14.11 12.76 58.74
C VAL A 872 13.55 13.51 57.54
N GLU A 873 14.19 14.63 57.15
CA GLU A 873 13.87 15.39 55.95
C GLU A 873 15.05 15.29 54.98
N ALA A 874 14.79 14.79 53.77
CA ALA A 874 15.73 14.77 52.66
C ALA A 874 15.08 15.45 51.45
N GLY A 875 15.78 16.37 50.81
CA GLY A 875 15.30 17.10 49.63
C GLY A 875 16.02 16.64 48.37
N TYR A 876 15.27 16.28 47.34
CA TYR A 876 15.81 15.95 46.02
C TYR A 876 15.04 16.69 44.93
N SER A 877 15.75 17.19 43.90
CA SER A 877 15.14 17.83 42.74
C SER A 877 14.97 16.82 41.61
N VAL A 878 13.71 16.43 41.32
CA VAL A 878 13.38 15.64 40.13
C VAL A 878 13.03 16.58 39.00
N THR A 879 13.83 16.59 37.93
CA THR A 879 13.55 17.37 36.72
C THR A 879 12.71 16.52 35.77
N ALA A 880 11.38 16.49 35.95
CA ALA A 880 10.48 15.86 34.99
C ALA A 880 10.20 16.82 33.82
N SER A 881 10.42 16.38 32.58
CA SER A 881 10.18 17.19 31.37
C SER A 881 8.72 17.20 30.90
N ASN A 882 7.84 16.39 31.47
CA ASN A 882 6.40 16.40 31.17
C ASN A 882 5.56 16.34 32.46
N SER A 883 4.46 17.10 32.44
CA SER A 883 3.48 17.24 33.52
C SER A 883 2.86 15.91 33.95
N ILE A 884 2.92 15.62 35.26
CA ILE A 884 2.16 14.56 35.91
C ILE A 884 0.67 14.87 35.70
N SER A 885 -0.04 14.04 34.92
CA SER A 885 -1.49 14.19 34.72
C SER A 885 -2.23 13.68 35.97
N GLY A 886 -3.28 14.42 36.37
CA GLY A 886 -3.96 14.25 37.64
C GLY A 886 -4.58 12.86 37.82
N GLY A 887 -4.10 12.14 38.84
CA GLY A 887 -4.58 10.82 39.22
C GLY A 887 -3.85 10.22 40.43
N ALA A 888 -2.60 10.63 40.69
CA ALA A 888 -1.87 10.19 41.88
C ALA A 888 -2.43 10.86 43.16
N ASN A 889 -2.79 10.05 44.17
CA ASN A 889 -3.16 10.50 45.51
C ASN A 889 -1.95 11.08 46.26
N VAL A 890 -1.43 12.21 45.80
CA VAL A 890 -0.35 12.95 46.44
C VAL A 890 -0.92 14.29 46.92
N THR A 891 -0.98 14.47 48.24
CA THR A 891 -1.41 15.75 48.82
C THR A 891 -0.21 16.69 48.87
N TYR A 892 -0.29 17.81 48.16
CA TYR A 892 0.71 18.88 48.21
C TYR A 892 0.47 19.75 49.44
N ASP A 893 1.53 20.10 50.18
CA ASP A 893 1.47 21.25 51.09
C ASP A 893 1.85 22.55 50.36
N ALA A 894 1.61 23.70 51.00
CA ALA A 894 1.74 25.03 50.43
C ALA A 894 3.15 25.40 49.89
N ASN A 895 4.14 24.51 50.02
CA ASN A 895 5.51 24.71 49.56
C ASN A 895 5.98 23.68 48.50
N ASN A 896 5.07 22.93 47.86
CA ASN A 896 5.36 21.92 46.81
C ASN A 896 6.15 20.68 47.31
N PHE A 897 6.07 20.33 48.59
CA PHE A 897 6.59 19.06 49.08
C PHE A 897 5.56 17.93 48.92
N VAL A 898 6.03 16.72 48.61
CA VAL A 898 5.24 15.49 48.66
C VAL A 898 5.28 14.95 50.08
N LEU A 899 4.13 14.93 50.77
CA LEU A 899 4.02 14.29 52.08
C LEU A 899 3.72 12.80 51.88
N LEU A 900 4.65 11.93 52.26
CA LEU A 900 4.43 10.47 52.27
C LEU A 900 3.70 10.10 53.58
N GLU A 901 2.42 9.76 53.51
CA GLU A 901 1.64 9.24 54.64
C GLU A 901 1.95 7.75 54.91
N PRO A 902 1.72 7.22 56.12
CA PRO A 902 2.22 5.91 56.53
C PRO A 902 1.50 4.75 55.83
N GLY A 903 2.24 3.95 55.04
CA GLY A 903 1.76 2.74 54.38
C GLY A 903 2.86 1.77 53.95
N PHE A 904 4.00 1.75 54.64
CA PHE A 904 5.18 0.96 54.26
C PHE A 904 5.04 -0.53 54.63
N THR A 905 5.43 -1.42 53.71
CA THR A 905 5.81 -2.79 54.04
C THR A 905 7.26 -2.84 54.52
N ILE A 906 7.45 -3.40 55.71
CA ILE A 906 8.78 -3.66 56.28
C ILE A 906 9.33 -4.92 55.61
N SER A 907 10.48 -4.81 54.93
CA SER A 907 11.26 -5.98 54.53
C SER A 907 11.85 -6.61 55.80
N ALA A 908 11.46 -7.84 56.09
CA ALA A 908 11.64 -8.47 57.40
C ALA A 908 13.08 -8.95 57.73
N ALA A 909 14.13 -8.40 57.14
CA ALA A 909 15.49 -8.88 57.36
C ALA A 909 16.30 -8.11 58.42
N ASP A 910 16.14 -6.78 58.57
CA ASP A 910 17.06 -5.98 59.41
C ASP A 910 16.51 -4.65 59.95
N ASN A 911 15.21 -4.35 59.80
CA ASN A 911 14.51 -3.26 60.52
C ASN A 911 15.12 -1.83 60.38
N THR A 912 15.97 -1.57 59.37
CA THR A 912 16.73 -0.31 59.26
C THR A 912 16.58 0.42 57.93
N VAL A 913 15.88 -0.16 56.96
CA VAL A 913 15.72 0.44 55.61
C VAL A 913 14.24 0.65 55.30
N PHE A 914 13.86 1.91 55.02
CA PHE A 914 12.56 2.27 54.47
C PHE A 914 12.70 2.45 52.96
N LYS A 915 11.89 1.74 52.17
CA LYS A 915 11.79 1.94 50.71
C LYS A 915 10.50 2.70 50.42
N ALA A 916 10.62 3.87 49.78
CA ALA A 916 9.51 4.59 49.18
C ALA A 916 9.65 4.50 47.66
N VAL A 917 8.62 4.04 46.97
CA VAL A 917 8.54 4.04 45.51
C VAL A 917 7.56 5.15 45.14
N ILE A 918 7.99 6.09 44.28
CA ILE A 918 7.07 7.05 43.67
C ILE A 918 6.60 6.42 42.37
N ASP A 919 5.46 5.75 42.41
CA ASP A 919 4.77 5.31 41.20
C ASP A 919 4.14 6.54 40.54
N GLY A 920 4.80 7.03 39.49
CA GLY A 920 4.33 8.16 38.68
C GLY A 920 4.39 7.91 37.17
N CYS A 921 4.75 6.70 36.73
CA CYS A 921 4.88 6.34 35.32
C CYS A 921 4.25 4.98 35.06
N GLY A 922 2.93 4.91 35.15
CA GLY A 922 2.13 3.79 34.69
C GLY A 922 0.77 4.31 34.29
N GLY A 923 0.26 3.90 33.13
CA GLY A 923 -1.17 4.03 32.88
C GLY A 923 -1.91 3.24 33.94
N ASN A 924 -2.81 3.94 34.64
CA ASN A 924 -3.59 3.63 35.85
C ASN A 924 -2.98 4.15 37.16
#